data_AF-A0A1A9WQH5-F1
#
_entry.id   AF-A0A1A9WQH5-F1
#
_cell.length_a   1.000
_cell.length_b   1.000
_cell.length_c   1.000
_cell.angle_alpha   90.00
_cell.angle_beta   90.00
_cell.angle_gamma   90.00
#
_symmetry.space_group_name_H-M   'P 1'
#
loop_
_entity.id
_entity.type
_entity.pdbx_description
1 polymer ?
#
loop_
_entity_poly.entity_id
_entity_poly.type
_entity_poly.pdbx_seq_one_letter_code
_entity_poly.pdbx_strand_id
1 'polypeptide(L)'
;MSTPNNKKALELLFERPLEPVFTARDDGKVVFVLPDSFYNEQYADVKEDIQSRFTEDVDLKIPLRELAKKPDLSFTKPLGKRRQFSLFNSLHRSIAARVIDILMNAENEELFIATCAYVKERVNPFLFQYCYAVAVQHRTDTKNFEIKPIAETFPQNFVEPAVFIDARAEGELVRNTGNRRHIDIPRNYTASDREEEQRMSYFREDIGVNSHHWHWHLVYPGYGSDEIVKKDRRGELFYYMHHQIIARYNVERFCNGLAKIKILNNIREPIAEGYFPKIISSLNNRTYPARSANSRLHDIDREDAKLEIADLERWTNRIIQAIDQGFVTDTKGNNIPLDPKKGIDILGDIIESTQLSVNPQFYGSLHNEGHNAISNCHDPDSRFLEDFGVMGDVTTAMRDPVFYRWHGFIDSIFNRHKELLSPYEDANLAFQGIHVSKFEVRIQSLKASPNTLLTYMEKSDVDLAAGLDFGPKGNVYATFTHLQHAPFEYVINVNNVDDAPKLGTCRIFICPKSDERGTLLTLNEQRLLAIELDRFTVNLVPGPNNIRQSSNKSSVTIPYERSFRKVGTKDVPTDEQRRAEFRFCGCGWPEHLLLPKGKPEGMAFDLFVMISDYTGDAVQQTNEQPDVCGDSSSFCGLKDKLYPDNRSMGFPFDRRLPEKTLNDLTNKFPNMSMIDVVIRYNDVIVDRKA
;
A
#
# COMPACT_ATOMS: atom_id res chain seq x y z
N MET A 1 7.90 -24.26 16.83
CA MET A 1 8.75 -23.22 16.21
C MET A 1 9.25 -23.78 14.88
N SER A 2 9.29 -22.94 13.85
CA SER A 2 9.76 -23.33 12.52
C SER A 2 11.23 -23.79 12.51
N THR A 3 11.54 -24.89 11.83
CA THR A 3 12.90 -25.40 11.69
C THR A 3 13.72 -24.49 10.74
N PRO A 4 15.06 -24.46 10.82
CA PRO A 4 15.87 -23.69 9.86
C PRO A 4 15.59 -24.04 8.39
N ASN A 5 15.38 -25.34 8.09
CA ASN A 5 15.03 -25.79 6.74
C ASN A 5 13.65 -25.29 6.31
N ASN A 6 12.65 -25.29 7.20
CA ASN A 6 11.33 -24.77 6.90
C ASN A 6 11.37 -23.26 6.63
N LYS A 7 12.10 -22.49 7.45
CA LYS A 7 12.29 -21.05 7.21
C LYS A 7 12.94 -20.80 5.85
N LYS A 8 14.02 -21.53 5.52
CA LYS A 8 14.67 -21.38 4.21
C LYS A 8 13.74 -21.81 3.08
N ALA A 9 12.96 -22.88 3.25
CA ALA A 9 11.97 -23.31 2.26
C ALA A 9 10.92 -22.22 1.97
N LEU A 10 10.37 -21.60 3.02
CA LEU A 10 9.41 -20.51 2.87
C LEU A 10 10.02 -19.31 2.12
N GLU A 11 11.27 -18.95 2.45
CA GLU A 11 12.00 -17.87 1.76
C GLU A 11 12.19 -18.15 0.27
N LEU A 12 12.59 -19.36 -0.08
CA LEU A 12 12.91 -19.75 -1.46
C LEU A 12 11.67 -19.88 -2.36
N LEU A 13 10.47 -20.04 -1.78
CA LEU A 13 9.21 -20.08 -2.54
C LEU A 13 8.80 -18.69 -3.06
N PHE A 14 9.32 -17.60 -2.48
CA PHE A 14 9.16 -16.24 -3.01
C PHE A 14 10.14 -15.91 -4.14
N GLU A 15 11.29 -16.57 -4.21
CA GLU A 15 12.27 -16.33 -5.26
C GLU A 15 11.82 -16.90 -6.60
N ARG A 16 12.29 -16.29 -7.68
CA ARG A 16 12.16 -16.74 -9.08
C ARG A 16 10.78 -17.36 -9.35
N PRO A 17 9.71 -16.52 -9.35
CA PRO A 17 8.33 -16.98 -9.37
C PRO A 17 7.99 -17.85 -10.59
N LEU A 18 8.64 -17.62 -11.73
CA LEU A 18 8.42 -18.35 -12.98
C LEU A 18 9.32 -19.58 -13.12
N GLU A 19 10.41 -19.67 -12.35
CA GLU A 19 11.25 -20.86 -12.32
C GLU A 19 10.57 -22.02 -11.57
N PRO A 20 10.61 -23.25 -12.12
CA PRO A 20 10.09 -24.41 -11.41
C PRO A 20 10.73 -24.62 -10.03
N VAL A 21 9.97 -25.17 -9.07
CA VAL A 21 10.46 -25.43 -7.69
C VAL A 21 11.70 -26.33 -7.66
N PHE A 22 11.85 -27.26 -8.62
CA PHE A 22 13.01 -28.17 -8.68
C PHE A 22 14.32 -27.52 -9.16
N THR A 23 14.28 -26.26 -9.61
CA THR A 23 15.50 -25.52 -9.95
C THR A 23 16.31 -25.16 -8.70
N ALA A 24 17.62 -25.02 -8.85
CA ALA A 24 18.48 -24.59 -7.76
C ALA A 24 18.30 -23.07 -7.50
N ARG A 25 18.18 -22.70 -6.23
CA ARG A 25 17.92 -21.34 -5.72
C ARG A 25 19.03 -20.91 -4.78
N ASP A 26 18.97 -19.68 -4.25
CA ASP A 26 20.02 -19.15 -3.36
C ASP A 26 21.40 -19.20 -4.04
N ASP A 27 21.53 -18.54 -5.20
CA ASP A 27 22.71 -18.64 -6.08
C ASP A 27 23.05 -20.07 -6.54
N GLY A 28 22.01 -20.90 -6.61
CA GLY A 28 22.08 -22.31 -6.95
C GLY A 28 22.81 -23.14 -5.90
N LYS A 29 22.69 -22.76 -4.63
CA LYS A 29 23.22 -23.49 -3.48
C LYS A 29 22.17 -24.30 -2.72
N VAL A 30 20.89 -24.05 -2.97
CA VAL A 30 19.80 -24.77 -2.30
C VAL A 30 18.82 -25.33 -3.31
N VAL A 31 18.34 -26.56 -3.09
CA VAL A 31 17.35 -27.21 -3.96
C VAL A 31 16.29 -27.93 -3.14
N PHE A 32 15.06 -27.93 -3.66
CA PHE A 32 13.99 -28.76 -3.13
C PHE A 32 14.08 -30.18 -3.70
N VAL A 33 14.16 -31.18 -2.83
CA VAL A 33 14.07 -32.59 -3.24
C VAL A 33 12.60 -32.96 -3.31
N LEU A 34 12.08 -32.97 -4.54
CA LEU A 34 10.68 -33.25 -4.82
C LEU A 34 10.38 -34.76 -4.79
N PRO A 35 9.23 -35.18 -4.25
CA PRO A 35 8.68 -36.50 -4.54
C PRO A 35 8.41 -36.65 -6.04
N ASP A 36 8.57 -37.87 -6.57
CA ASP A 36 8.29 -38.17 -7.99
C ASP A 36 6.89 -37.73 -8.43
N SER A 37 5.94 -37.79 -7.51
CA SER A 37 4.53 -37.44 -7.73
C SER A 37 4.30 -35.93 -7.99
N PHE A 38 5.30 -35.08 -7.73
CA PHE A 38 5.21 -33.62 -7.87
C PHE A 38 5.64 -33.12 -9.24
N TYR A 39 6.44 -33.89 -9.98
CA TYR A 39 6.81 -33.55 -11.35
C TYR A 39 5.55 -33.49 -12.22
N ASN A 40 5.43 -32.43 -13.01
CA ASN A 40 4.33 -32.29 -13.96
C ASN A 40 4.61 -33.14 -15.21
N GLU A 41 3.59 -33.37 -16.04
CA GLU A 41 3.72 -34.17 -17.27
C GLU A 41 4.81 -33.65 -18.21
N GLN A 42 5.06 -32.33 -18.22
CA GLN A 42 6.07 -31.71 -19.09
C GLN A 42 7.50 -32.18 -18.80
N TYR A 43 7.82 -32.48 -17.54
CA TYR A 43 9.18 -32.84 -17.12
C TYR A 43 9.30 -34.28 -16.61
N ALA A 44 8.23 -35.08 -16.71
CA ALA A 44 8.20 -36.44 -16.21
C ALA A 44 9.24 -37.35 -16.90
N ASP A 45 9.41 -37.21 -18.22
CA ASP A 45 10.30 -38.05 -19.03
C ASP A 45 11.79 -37.71 -18.87
N VAL A 46 12.10 -36.52 -18.34
CA VAL A 46 13.47 -36.01 -18.15
C VAL A 46 13.79 -35.74 -16.68
N LYS A 47 13.02 -36.34 -15.76
CA LYS A 47 13.13 -36.05 -14.32
C LYS A 47 14.51 -36.40 -13.75
N GLU A 48 15.13 -37.49 -14.22
CA GLU A 48 16.44 -37.95 -13.73
C GLU A 48 17.55 -36.97 -14.12
N ASP A 49 17.53 -36.49 -15.36
CA ASP A 49 18.47 -35.47 -15.87
C ASP A 49 18.32 -34.14 -15.11
N ILE A 50 17.07 -33.70 -14.88
CA ILE A 50 16.77 -32.48 -14.12
C ILE A 50 17.26 -32.60 -12.68
N GLN A 51 16.97 -33.73 -12.02
CA GLN A 51 17.42 -34.00 -10.66
C GLN A 51 18.94 -33.99 -10.58
N SER A 52 19.63 -34.68 -11.50
CA SER A 52 21.10 -34.69 -11.53
C SER A 52 21.65 -33.28 -11.67
N ARG A 53 21.17 -32.51 -12.66
CA ARG A 53 21.68 -31.18 -12.99
C ARG A 53 21.55 -30.16 -11.87
N PHE A 54 20.42 -30.13 -11.16
CA PHE A 54 20.16 -29.10 -10.13
C PHE A 54 20.52 -29.55 -8.72
N THR A 55 20.91 -30.81 -8.52
CA THR A 55 21.35 -31.31 -7.21
C THR A 55 22.86 -31.54 -7.11
N GLU A 56 23.60 -31.31 -8.20
CA GLU A 56 25.06 -31.21 -8.24
C GLU A 56 25.54 -29.90 -7.57
N ASP A 57 26.60 -29.97 -6.77
CA ASP A 57 27.28 -28.83 -6.13
C ASP A 57 26.41 -27.87 -5.28
N VAL A 58 25.27 -28.36 -4.79
CA VAL A 58 24.41 -27.64 -3.83
C VAL A 58 24.85 -27.87 -2.39
N ASP A 59 24.74 -26.82 -1.57
CA ASP A 59 25.14 -26.83 -0.16
C ASP A 59 24.02 -27.39 0.73
N LEU A 60 22.74 -27.24 0.33
CA LEU A 60 21.57 -27.69 1.08
C LEU A 60 20.52 -28.34 0.17
N LYS A 61 20.02 -29.51 0.60
CA LYS A 61 18.91 -30.24 -0.03
C LYS A 61 17.74 -30.27 0.94
N ILE A 62 16.61 -29.67 0.57
CA ILE A 62 15.40 -29.60 1.42
C ILE A 62 14.39 -30.64 0.92
N PRO A 63 14.20 -31.78 1.62
CA PRO A 63 13.21 -32.77 1.21
C PRO A 63 11.79 -32.26 1.46
N LEU A 64 10.93 -32.39 0.46
CA LEU A 64 9.51 -32.12 0.59
C LEU A 64 8.74 -33.39 0.93
N ARG A 65 7.70 -33.25 1.75
CA ARG A 65 6.80 -34.36 2.08
C ARG A 65 5.89 -34.69 0.91
N GLU A 66 5.67 -35.99 0.69
CA GLU A 66 4.63 -36.47 -0.21
C GLU A 66 3.24 -36.09 0.32
N LEU A 67 2.34 -35.68 -0.58
CA LEU A 67 0.97 -35.32 -0.20
C LEU A 67 0.09 -36.56 -0.33
N ALA A 68 -0.46 -37.03 0.79
CA ALA A 68 -1.39 -38.16 0.80
C ALA A 68 -2.60 -37.92 -0.12
N LYS A 69 -3.06 -36.67 -0.21
CA LYS A 69 -4.09 -36.23 -1.13
C LYS A 69 -3.67 -34.92 -1.80
N LYS A 70 -3.51 -34.97 -3.12
CA LYS A 70 -3.17 -33.78 -3.92
C LYS A 70 -4.39 -32.85 -4.02
N PRO A 71 -4.22 -31.52 -3.87
CA PRO A 71 -5.33 -30.60 -4.06
C PRO A 71 -5.82 -30.62 -5.51
N ASP A 72 -7.15 -30.56 -5.69
CA ASP A 72 -7.73 -30.33 -7.01
C ASP A 72 -7.60 -28.85 -7.37
N LEU A 73 -6.88 -28.57 -8.46
CA LEU A 73 -6.61 -27.22 -8.96
C LEU A 73 -7.32 -26.95 -10.30
N SER A 74 -8.24 -27.82 -10.71
CA SER A 74 -8.96 -27.71 -11.99
C SER A 74 -9.74 -26.39 -12.14
N PHE A 75 -10.19 -25.81 -11.03
CA PHE A 75 -10.90 -24.53 -10.99
C PHE A 75 -10.03 -23.32 -11.37
N THR A 76 -8.70 -23.48 -11.41
CA THR A 76 -7.77 -22.41 -11.81
C THR A 76 -7.61 -22.30 -13.34
N LYS A 77 -8.11 -23.30 -14.09
CA LYS A 77 -8.00 -23.37 -15.56
C LYS A 77 -8.52 -22.13 -16.30
N PRO A 78 -9.64 -21.48 -15.90
CA PRO A 78 -10.13 -20.28 -16.59
C PRO A 78 -9.13 -19.12 -16.60
N LEU A 79 -8.36 -18.90 -15.52
CA LEU A 79 -7.27 -17.92 -15.51
C LEU A 79 -6.08 -18.42 -16.35
N GLY A 80 -5.76 -19.71 -16.22
CA GLY A 80 -4.62 -20.32 -16.90
C GLY A 80 -3.27 -19.83 -16.36
N LYS A 81 -2.18 -20.40 -16.89
CA LYS A 81 -0.82 -20.15 -16.36
C LYS A 81 -0.18 -18.85 -16.83
N ARG A 82 -0.63 -18.26 -17.94
CA ARG A 82 0.07 -17.16 -18.65
C ARG A 82 -0.74 -15.88 -18.85
N ARG A 83 -2.02 -15.83 -18.44
CA ARG A 83 -2.81 -14.59 -18.44
C ARG A 83 -2.47 -13.78 -17.19
N GLN A 84 -2.53 -12.45 -17.27
CA GLN A 84 -2.29 -11.63 -16.09
C GLN A 84 -3.34 -11.87 -15.00
N PHE A 85 -2.91 -11.80 -13.73
CA PHE A 85 -3.79 -11.95 -12.56
C PHE A 85 -4.16 -10.57 -12.01
N SER A 86 -5.44 -10.39 -11.67
CA SER A 86 -5.97 -9.11 -11.16
C SER A 86 -6.89 -9.35 -9.98
N LEU A 87 -6.71 -8.58 -8.91
CA LEU A 87 -7.66 -8.54 -7.80
C LEU A 87 -8.91 -7.71 -8.11
N PHE A 88 -8.95 -6.94 -9.19
CA PHE A 88 -10.16 -6.22 -9.62
C PHE A 88 -11.12 -7.12 -10.42
N ASN A 89 -10.62 -8.20 -11.02
CA ASN A 89 -11.44 -9.20 -11.71
C ASN A 89 -12.10 -10.18 -10.71
N SER A 90 -13.42 -10.30 -10.77
CA SER A 90 -14.21 -11.12 -9.84
C SER A 90 -13.93 -12.63 -9.95
N LEU A 91 -13.74 -13.16 -11.16
CA LEU A 91 -13.35 -14.55 -11.39
C LEU A 91 -11.98 -14.83 -10.75
N HIS A 92 -11.00 -13.96 -10.99
CA HIS A 92 -9.65 -14.09 -10.44
C HIS A 92 -9.66 -14.07 -8.90
N ARG A 93 -10.43 -13.17 -8.28
CA ARG A 93 -10.61 -13.15 -6.82
C ARG A 93 -11.20 -14.46 -6.29
N SER A 94 -12.22 -15.01 -6.96
CA SER A 94 -12.83 -16.28 -6.54
C SER A 94 -11.85 -17.46 -6.62
N ILE A 95 -10.98 -17.47 -7.63
CA ILE A 95 -9.91 -18.46 -7.78
C ILE A 95 -8.89 -18.27 -6.65
N ALA A 96 -8.47 -17.04 -6.36
CA ALA A 96 -7.51 -16.73 -5.31
C ALA A 96 -8.02 -17.16 -3.92
N ALA A 97 -9.28 -16.89 -3.59
CA ALA A 97 -9.88 -17.31 -2.32
C ALA A 97 -9.80 -18.83 -2.13
N ARG A 98 -10.13 -19.62 -3.16
CA ARG A 98 -10.05 -21.09 -3.09
C ARG A 98 -8.62 -21.62 -2.98
N VAL A 99 -7.65 -20.97 -3.62
CA VAL A 99 -6.24 -21.34 -3.47
C VAL A 99 -5.76 -21.01 -2.05
N ILE A 100 -6.13 -19.85 -1.51
CA ILE A 100 -5.85 -19.48 -0.11
C ILE A 100 -6.43 -20.53 0.83
N ASP A 101 -7.69 -20.94 0.66
CA ASP A 101 -8.30 -21.98 1.49
C ASP A 101 -7.51 -23.30 1.45
N ILE A 102 -7.03 -23.72 0.28
CA ILE A 102 -6.17 -24.92 0.15
C ILE A 102 -4.89 -24.77 0.97
N LEU A 103 -4.24 -23.60 0.91
CA LEU A 103 -2.99 -23.34 1.61
C LEU A 103 -3.19 -23.19 3.14
N MET A 104 -4.28 -22.54 3.56
CA MET A 104 -4.63 -22.36 4.97
C MET A 104 -4.98 -23.68 5.65
N ASN A 105 -5.62 -24.61 4.92
CA ASN A 105 -6.05 -25.91 5.45
C ASN A 105 -4.93 -26.97 5.56
N ALA A 106 -3.68 -26.66 5.21
CA ALA A 106 -2.57 -27.58 5.44
C ALA A 106 -2.34 -27.81 6.95
N GLU A 107 -2.29 -29.06 7.37
CA GLU A 107 -2.33 -29.45 8.79
C GLU A 107 -1.16 -28.93 9.63
N ASN A 108 0.02 -28.79 9.01
CA ASN A 108 1.23 -28.32 9.66
C ASN A 108 2.18 -27.67 8.64
N GLU A 109 3.18 -26.97 9.14
CA GLU A 109 4.16 -26.21 8.35
C GLU A 109 4.84 -27.04 7.25
N GLU A 110 5.21 -28.30 7.51
CA GLU A 110 5.89 -29.14 6.51
C GLU A 110 4.96 -29.53 5.36
N LEU A 111 3.70 -29.89 5.68
CA LEU A 111 2.67 -30.14 4.68
C LEU A 111 2.24 -28.85 3.96
N PHE A 112 2.29 -27.71 4.64
CA PHE A 112 2.05 -26.40 4.04
C PHE A 112 3.10 -26.08 2.98
N ILE A 113 4.40 -26.24 3.30
CA ILE A 113 5.50 -26.04 2.35
C ILE A 113 5.36 -27.00 1.15
N ALA A 114 5.09 -28.28 1.41
CA ALA A 114 4.87 -29.27 0.35
C ALA A 114 3.67 -28.91 -0.54
N THR A 115 2.57 -28.45 0.05
CA THR A 115 1.39 -27.98 -0.69
C THR A 115 1.71 -26.74 -1.52
N CYS A 116 2.43 -25.76 -0.97
CA CYS A 116 2.86 -24.57 -1.70
C CYS A 116 3.72 -24.94 -2.91
N ALA A 117 4.72 -25.80 -2.73
CA ALA A 117 5.56 -26.29 -3.82
C ALA A 117 4.73 -27.01 -4.92
N TYR A 118 3.76 -27.85 -4.52
CA TYR A 118 2.89 -28.55 -5.47
C TYR A 118 2.01 -27.57 -6.26
N VAL A 119 1.45 -26.55 -5.60
CA VAL A 119 0.56 -25.55 -6.18
C VAL A 119 1.32 -24.60 -7.11
N LYS A 120 2.50 -24.10 -6.70
CA LYS A 120 3.34 -23.16 -7.48
C LYS A 120 3.56 -23.61 -8.92
N GLU A 121 3.81 -24.91 -9.12
CA GLU A 121 4.07 -25.50 -10.43
C GLU A 121 2.84 -25.62 -11.33
N ARG A 122 1.63 -25.41 -10.80
CA ARG A 122 0.37 -25.80 -11.45
C ARG A 122 -0.55 -24.62 -11.70
N VAL A 123 -0.43 -23.54 -10.93
CA VAL A 123 -1.28 -22.37 -11.05
C VAL A 123 -0.53 -21.19 -11.65
N ASN A 124 -1.24 -20.09 -11.87
CA ASN A 124 -0.64 -18.83 -12.29
C ASN A 124 0.41 -18.34 -11.25
N PRO A 125 1.63 -17.96 -11.65
CA PRO A 125 2.68 -17.53 -10.73
C PRO A 125 2.32 -16.30 -9.87
N PHE A 126 1.64 -15.31 -10.44
CA PHE A 126 1.19 -14.13 -9.69
C PHE A 126 0.08 -14.48 -8.70
N LEU A 127 -0.88 -15.32 -9.12
CA LEU A 127 -1.89 -15.90 -8.23
C LEU A 127 -1.24 -16.64 -7.07
N PHE A 128 -0.26 -17.52 -7.36
CA PHE A 128 0.44 -18.28 -6.34
C PHE A 128 1.13 -17.36 -5.33
N GLN A 129 1.93 -16.39 -5.80
CA GLN A 129 2.65 -15.50 -4.89
C GLN A 129 1.71 -14.67 -4.02
N TYR A 130 0.59 -14.19 -4.57
CA TYR A 130 -0.44 -13.52 -3.78
C TYR A 130 -1.05 -14.45 -2.72
N CYS A 131 -1.57 -15.62 -3.12
CA CYS A 131 -2.20 -16.57 -2.20
C CYS A 131 -1.22 -17.09 -1.14
N TYR A 132 0.04 -17.30 -1.53
CA TYR A 132 1.11 -17.74 -0.66
C TYR A 132 1.44 -16.66 0.39
N ALA A 133 1.59 -15.40 -0.03
CA ALA A 133 1.80 -14.28 0.88
C ALA A 133 0.64 -14.13 1.88
N VAL A 134 -0.62 -14.23 1.43
CA VAL A 134 -1.78 -14.21 2.32
C VAL A 134 -1.70 -15.36 3.33
N ALA A 135 -1.49 -16.59 2.87
CA ALA A 135 -1.47 -17.76 3.75
C ALA A 135 -0.35 -17.67 4.80
N VAL A 136 0.86 -17.26 4.38
CA VAL A 136 2.01 -17.09 5.28
C VAL A 136 1.71 -16.08 6.40
N GLN A 137 0.99 -14.99 6.09
CA GLN A 137 0.66 -13.97 7.09
C GLN A 137 -0.36 -14.44 8.13
N HIS A 138 -1.32 -15.28 7.73
CA HIS A 138 -2.49 -15.63 8.54
C HIS A 138 -2.36 -16.97 9.26
N ARG A 139 -1.54 -17.91 8.77
CA ARG A 139 -1.32 -19.18 9.48
C ARG A 139 -0.59 -18.97 10.81
N THR A 140 -1.05 -19.65 11.85
CA THR A 140 -0.50 -19.55 13.21
C THR A 140 0.93 -20.06 13.33
N ASP A 141 1.32 -21.03 12.50
CA ASP A 141 2.66 -21.63 12.48
C ASP A 141 3.68 -20.84 11.62
N THR A 142 3.24 -19.92 10.77
CA THR A 142 4.11 -19.05 9.94
C THR A 142 3.94 -17.56 10.20
N LYS A 143 3.10 -17.14 11.16
CA LYS A 143 2.76 -15.73 11.41
C LYS A 143 3.93 -14.76 11.66
N ASN A 144 5.10 -15.28 11.98
CA ASN A 144 6.35 -14.53 12.22
C ASN A 144 7.32 -14.57 11.03
N PHE A 145 6.91 -15.12 9.89
CA PHE A 145 7.72 -15.19 8.69
C PHE A 145 7.69 -13.85 7.94
N GLU A 146 8.86 -13.43 7.44
CA GLU A 146 9.03 -12.16 6.73
C GLU A 146 8.76 -12.36 5.23
N ILE A 147 7.77 -11.65 4.69
CA ILE A 147 7.50 -11.68 3.26
C ILE A 147 8.57 -10.86 2.53
N LYS A 148 9.07 -11.39 1.41
CA LYS A 148 10.01 -10.65 0.56
C LYS A 148 9.33 -9.41 -0.04
N PRO A 149 10.04 -8.28 -0.18
CA PRO A 149 9.50 -7.11 -0.87
C PRO A 149 8.97 -7.49 -2.25
N ILE A 150 7.77 -6.99 -2.58
CA ILE A 150 7.13 -7.29 -3.86
C ILE A 150 7.94 -6.78 -5.06
N ALA A 151 8.68 -5.67 -4.88
CA ALA A 151 9.57 -5.11 -5.88
C ALA A 151 10.80 -6.00 -6.16
N GLU A 152 11.22 -6.84 -5.22
CA GLU A 152 12.26 -7.84 -5.46
C GLU A 152 11.68 -9.11 -6.10
N THR A 153 10.42 -9.44 -5.80
CA THR A 153 9.75 -10.66 -6.29
C THR A 153 9.28 -10.50 -7.74
N PHE A 154 8.66 -9.37 -8.09
CA PHE A 154 8.18 -9.03 -9.43
C PHE A 154 8.70 -7.65 -9.86
N PRO A 155 10.03 -7.49 -10.02
CA PRO A 155 10.63 -6.19 -10.31
C PRO A 155 10.12 -5.58 -11.61
N GLN A 156 9.66 -6.38 -12.58
CA GLN A 156 9.17 -5.89 -13.88
C GLN A 156 7.89 -5.05 -13.76
N ASN A 157 7.17 -5.14 -12.64
CA ASN A 157 6.02 -4.27 -12.36
C ASN A 157 6.44 -2.88 -11.86
N PHE A 158 7.71 -2.71 -11.48
CA PHE A 158 8.23 -1.49 -10.84
C PHE A 158 9.29 -0.78 -11.66
N VAL A 159 10.07 -1.52 -12.43
CA VAL A 159 11.25 -1.03 -13.13
C VAL A 159 11.03 -1.09 -14.64
N GLU A 160 11.54 -0.09 -15.34
CA GLU A 160 11.42 -0.02 -16.80
C GLU A 160 12.23 -1.13 -17.50
N PRO A 161 11.75 -1.69 -18.63
CA PRO A 161 12.29 -2.92 -19.20
C PRO A 161 13.76 -2.92 -19.60
N ALA A 162 14.33 -1.79 -20.05
CA ALA A 162 15.70 -1.75 -20.55
C ALA A 162 16.73 -2.03 -19.45
N VAL A 163 16.41 -1.67 -18.20
CA VAL A 163 17.22 -1.99 -17.01
C VAL A 163 17.44 -3.50 -16.87
N PHE A 164 16.46 -4.34 -17.23
CA PHE A 164 16.61 -5.80 -17.15
C PHE A 164 17.55 -6.38 -18.21
N ILE A 165 17.66 -5.74 -19.37
CA ILE A 165 18.61 -6.13 -20.41
C ILE A 165 20.03 -5.90 -19.89
N ASP A 166 20.27 -4.71 -19.34
CA ASP A 166 21.54 -4.35 -18.73
C ASP A 166 21.85 -5.22 -17.50
N ALA A 167 20.85 -5.56 -16.69
CA ALA A 167 20.98 -6.40 -15.51
C ALA A 167 21.41 -7.84 -15.87
N ARG A 168 20.82 -8.39 -16.93
CA ARG A 168 21.21 -9.71 -17.44
C ARG A 168 22.63 -9.68 -18.01
N ALA A 169 22.96 -8.66 -18.80
CA ALA A 169 24.30 -8.51 -19.36
C ALA A 169 25.35 -8.36 -18.25
N GLU A 170 25.10 -7.50 -17.26
CA GLU A 170 25.99 -7.28 -16.13
C GLU A 170 26.21 -8.56 -15.33
N GLY A 171 25.12 -9.26 -14.98
CA GLY A 171 25.22 -10.46 -14.17
C GLY A 171 25.89 -11.65 -14.89
N GLU A 172 25.77 -11.74 -16.21
CA GLU A 172 26.43 -12.78 -17.02
C GLU A 172 27.91 -12.46 -17.29
N LEU A 173 28.23 -11.21 -17.62
CA LEU A 173 29.59 -10.80 -18.01
C LEU A 173 30.50 -10.57 -16.81
N VAL A 174 29.97 -10.10 -15.68
CA VAL A 174 30.74 -9.76 -14.48
C VAL A 174 30.54 -10.82 -13.38
N ARG A 175 31.46 -11.77 -13.34
CA ARG A 175 31.41 -12.94 -12.43
C ARG A 175 31.59 -12.58 -10.94
N ASN A 176 32.42 -11.58 -10.64
CA ASN A 176 32.57 -11.12 -9.26
C ASN A 176 31.44 -10.15 -8.94
N THR A 177 30.50 -10.57 -8.09
CA THR A 177 29.31 -9.78 -7.72
C THR A 177 29.66 -8.42 -7.13
N GLY A 178 30.77 -8.31 -6.40
CA GLY A 178 31.25 -7.03 -5.84
C GLY A 178 31.78 -6.03 -6.87
N ASN A 179 32.01 -6.48 -8.11
CA ASN A 179 32.44 -5.61 -9.22
C ASN A 179 31.29 -5.21 -10.15
N ARG A 180 30.06 -5.70 -9.91
CA ARG A 180 28.91 -5.38 -10.75
C ARG A 180 28.54 -3.91 -10.58
N ARG A 181 28.34 -3.20 -11.69
CA ARG A 181 27.81 -1.84 -11.66
C ARG A 181 26.35 -1.85 -11.21
N HIS A 182 25.93 -0.80 -10.51
CA HIS A 182 24.52 -0.55 -10.25
C HIS A 182 23.93 0.14 -11.48
N ILE A 183 22.76 -0.33 -11.93
CA ILE A 183 22.16 0.13 -13.18
C ILE A 183 21.18 1.25 -12.88
N ASP A 184 21.48 2.47 -13.34
CA ASP A 184 20.60 3.62 -13.13
C ASP A 184 19.25 3.42 -13.84
N ILE A 185 18.15 3.59 -13.10
CA ILE A 185 16.80 3.69 -13.64
C ILE A 185 16.56 5.14 -14.07
N PRO A 186 16.23 5.40 -15.35
CA PRO A 186 15.97 6.76 -15.81
C PRO A 186 14.79 7.39 -15.04
N ARG A 187 14.92 8.65 -14.61
CA ARG A 187 13.81 9.38 -13.94
C ARG A 187 12.63 9.62 -14.86
N ASN A 188 12.90 10.00 -16.11
CA ASN A 188 11.90 10.28 -17.12
C ASN A 188 11.89 9.13 -18.15
N TYR A 189 11.08 8.11 -17.90
CA TYR A 189 10.93 6.95 -18.82
C TYR A 189 9.50 6.80 -19.36
N THR A 190 8.47 7.22 -18.61
CA THR A 190 7.07 7.12 -19.05
C THR A 190 6.64 8.25 -19.98
N ALA A 191 7.06 9.49 -19.70
CA ALA A 191 6.88 10.65 -20.56
C ALA A 191 8.05 11.65 -20.44
N SER A 192 8.10 12.61 -21.37
CA SER A 192 8.97 13.79 -21.29
C SER A 192 8.27 14.94 -20.56
N ASP A 193 9.00 15.97 -20.16
CA ASP A 193 8.46 17.17 -19.50
C ASP A 193 7.45 17.99 -20.35
N ARG A 194 7.23 17.60 -21.62
CA ARG A 194 6.11 18.11 -22.45
C ARG A 194 4.74 17.66 -21.96
N GLU A 195 4.68 16.52 -21.25
CA GLU A 195 3.48 16.05 -20.58
C GLU A 195 3.41 16.70 -19.20
N GLU A 196 2.38 17.49 -18.92
CA GLU A 196 2.28 18.22 -17.64
C GLU A 196 2.19 17.27 -16.45
N GLU A 197 1.49 16.14 -16.64
CA GLU A 197 1.36 15.11 -15.62
C GLU A 197 2.71 14.40 -15.33
N GLN A 198 3.75 14.54 -16.15
CA GLN A 198 5.09 13.97 -15.88
C GLN A 198 5.71 14.56 -14.60
N ARG A 199 5.33 15.78 -14.20
CA ARG A 199 5.81 16.41 -12.95
C ARG A 199 5.48 15.59 -11.71
N MET A 200 4.44 14.75 -11.78
CA MET A 200 3.97 13.90 -10.67
C MET A 200 4.56 12.49 -10.69
N SER A 201 5.41 12.14 -11.67
CA SER A 201 6.00 10.80 -11.81
C SER A 201 6.73 10.33 -10.55
N TYR A 202 7.48 11.22 -9.87
CA TYR A 202 8.19 10.87 -8.63
C TYR A 202 7.28 10.39 -7.49
N PHE A 203 5.98 10.72 -7.54
CA PHE A 203 5.00 10.24 -6.58
C PHE A 203 4.26 9.02 -7.12
N ARG A 204 3.77 9.09 -8.36
CA ARG A 204 2.97 8.02 -8.99
C ARG A 204 3.75 6.73 -9.20
N GLU A 205 5.01 6.88 -9.61
CA GLU A 205 5.87 5.79 -10.06
C GLU A 205 6.89 5.38 -8.98
N ASP A 206 6.79 5.94 -7.78
CA ASP A 206 7.60 5.57 -6.63
C ASP A 206 7.37 4.09 -6.27
N ILE A 207 8.47 3.34 -6.11
CA ILE A 207 8.42 1.91 -5.83
C ILE A 207 7.81 1.65 -4.44
N GLY A 208 8.10 2.51 -3.46
CA GLY A 208 7.58 2.42 -2.09
C GLY A 208 6.07 2.66 -2.01
N VAL A 209 5.54 3.66 -2.71
CA VAL A 209 4.09 3.95 -2.77
C VAL A 209 3.32 2.80 -3.40
N ASN A 210 3.79 2.29 -4.54
CA ASN A 210 3.14 1.17 -5.21
C ASN A 210 3.26 -0.12 -4.38
N SER A 211 4.37 -0.31 -3.67
CA SER A 211 4.53 -1.42 -2.73
C SER A 211 3.57 -1.29 -1.54
N HIS A 212 3.41 -0.10 -0.96
CA HIS A 212 2.45 0.16 0.12
C HIS A 212 1.03 -0.21 -0.31
N HIS A 213 0.59 0.26 -1.49
CA HIS A 213 -0.73 -0.02 -2.03
C HIS A 213 -0.98 -1.52 -2.22
N TRP A 214 0.01 -2.26 -2.76
CA TRP A 214 -0.07 -3.72 -2.85
C TRP A 214 -0.17 -4.39 -1.47
N HIS A 215 0.69 -4.02 -0.52
CA HIS A 215 0.68 -4.63 0.81
C HIS A 215 -0.60 -4.30 1.58
N TRP A 216 -1.17 -3.11 1.41
CA TRP A 216 -2.45 -2.75 2.02
C TRP A 216 -3.57 -3.69 1.54
N HIS A 217 -3.67 -3.90 0.22
CA HIS A 217 -4.64 -4.84 -0.35
C HIS A 217 -4.33 -6.32 -0.05
N LEU A 218 -3.07 -6.66 0.23
CA LEU A 218 -2.68 -7.99 0.73
C LEU A 218 -3.15 -8.21 2.17
N VAL A 219 -3.01 -7.21 3.04
CA VAL A 219 -3.42 -7.29 4.45
C VAL A 219 -4.95 -7.21 4.60
N TYR A 220 -5.61 -6.39 3.76
CA TYR A 220 -7.06 -6.18 3.78
C TYR A 220 -7.75 -6.68 2.49
N PRO A 221 -7.66 -7.98 2.17
CA PRO A 221 -8.27 -8.51 0.95
C PRO A 221 -9.80 -8.49 1.06
N GLY A 222 -10.50 -8.23 -0.05
CA GLY A 222 -11.96 -8.16 -0.05
C GLY A 222 -12.70 -9.51 -0.05
N TYR A 223 -12.00 -10.63 -0.30
CA TYR A 223 -12.60 -11.95 -0.50
C TYR A 223 -11.69 -13.07 0.03
N GLY A 224 -12.27 -14.08 0.66
CA GLY A 224 -11.56 -15.17 1.35
C GLY A 224 -12.38 -15.72 2.52
N SER A 225 -11.75 -16.53 3.38
CA SER A 225 -12.39 -16.95 4.64
C SER A 225 -12.65 -15.75 5.57
N ASP A 226 -13.63 -15.87 6.47
CA ASP A 226 -13.99 -14.80 7.40
C ASP A 226 -12.82 -14.35 8.28
N GLU A 227 -11.95 -15.27 8.70
CA GLU A 227 -10.74 -14.98 9.49
C GLU A 227 -9.73 -14.10 8.74
N ILE A 228 -9.77 -14.10 7.41
CA ILE A 228 -8.89 -13.29 6.55
C ILE A 228 -9.55 -11.95 6.23
N VAL A 229 -10.82 -11.93 5.86
CA VAL A 229 -11.46 -10.70 5.33
C VAL A 229 -12.01 -9.82 6.45
N LYS A 230 -12.57 -10.40 7.51
CA LYS A 230 -13.30 -9.67 8.56
C LYS A 230 -12.37 -9.04 9.59
N LYS A 231 -11.54 -8.10 9.12
CA LYS A 231 -10.67 -7.26 9.95
C LYS A 231 -11.41 -6.03 10.48
N ASP A 232 -10.97 -5.53 11.64
CA ASP A 232 -11.59 -4.39 12.30
C ASP A 232 -11.59 -3.14 11.41
N ARG A 233 -12.78 -2.55 11.23
CA ARG A 233 -13.02 -1.28 10.51
C ARG A 233 -12.36 -1.20 9.13
N ARG A 234 -12.30 -2.33 8.42
CA ARG A 234 -11.57 -2.43 7.15
C ARG A 234 -12.16 -1.54 6.04
N GLY A 235 -13.47 -1.29 6.06
CA GLY A 235 -14.14 -0.42 5.09
C GLY A 235 -13.86 1.05 5.38
N GLU A 236 -13.79 1.43 6.66
CA GLU A 236 -13.37 2.78 7.05
C GLU A 236 -11.90 3.01 6.70
N LEU A 237 -11.05 2.00 6.89
CA LEU A 237 -9.64 2.07 6.52
C LEU A 237 -9.44 2.13 5.01
N PHE A 238 -10.28 1.43 4.23
CA PHE A 238 -10.31 1.55 2.77
C PHE A 238 -10.55 3.00 2.35
N TYR A 239 -11.58 3.64 2.92
CA TYR A 239 -11.83 5.06 2.70
C TYR A 239 -10.63 5.91 3.11
N TYR A 240 -10.13 5.74 4.34
CA TYR A 240 -9.18 6.68 4.92
C TYR A 240 -7.81 6.63 4.27
N MET A 241 -7.30 5.42 3.98
CA MET A 241 -6.02 5.25 3.30
C MET A 241 -6.05 5.91 1.92
N HIS A 242 -7.11 5.68 1.12
CA HIS A 242 -7.26 6.29 -0.19
C HIS A 242 -7.56 7.80 -0.13
N HIS A 243 -8.32 8.26 0.86
CA HIS A 243 -8.53 9.69 1.13
C HIS A 243 -7.18 10.40 1.38
N GLN A 244 -6.31 9.81 2.19
CA GLN A 244 -4.97 10.33 2.46
C GLN A 244 -4.06 10.29 1.22
N ILE A 245 -4.17 9.27 0.36
CA ILE A 245 -3.48 9.26 -0.95
C ILE A 245 -3.94 10.44 -1.81
N ILE A 246 -5.24 10.71 -1.89
CA ILE A 246 -5.79 11.82 -2.67
C ILE A 246 -5.40 13.18 -2.09
N ALA A 247 -5.40 13.33 -0.76
CA ALA A 247 -4.93 14.53 -0.08
C ALA A 247 -3.44 14.79 -0.40
N ARG A 248 -2.58 13.78 -0.20
CA ARG A 248 -1.15 13.84 -0.54
C ARG A 248 -0.93 14.18 -2.01
N TYR A 249 -1.61 13.50 -2.93
CA TYR A 249 -1.47 13.75 -4.36
C TYR A 249 -1.88 15.18 -4.74
N ASN A 250 -2.98 15.70 -4.22
CA ASN A 250 -3.40 17.08 -4.48
C ASN A 250 -2.41 18.10 -3.93
N VAL A 251 -1.86 17.88 -2.74
CA VAL A 251 -0.82 18.76 -2.19
C VAL A 251 0.44 18.71 -3.04
N GLU A 252 0.84 17.53 -3.50
CA GLU A 252 1.97 17.39 -4.43
C GLU A 252 1.71 18.08 -5.78
N ARG A 253 0.46 18.08 -6.28
CA ARG A 253 0.08 18.86 -7.47
C ARG A 253 0.30 20.34 -7.25
N PHE A 254 -0.10 20.88 -6.10
CA PHE A 254 0.16 22.28 -5.75
C PHE A 254 1.66 22.60 -5.65
N CYS A 255 2.45 21.66 -5.11
CA CYS A 255 3.92 21.76 -5.08
C CYS A 255 4.52 21.88 -6.50
N ASN A 256 3.91 21.23 -7.49
CA ASN A 256 4.37 21.23 -8.89
C ASN A 256 3.59 22.20 -9.80
N GLY A 257 2.81 23.13 -9.22
CA GLY A 257 2.05 24.14 -9.97
C GLY A 257 0.93 23.56 -10.84
N LEU A 258 0.39 22.39 -10.46
CA LEU A 258 -0.75 21.75 -11.10
C LEU A 258 -2.00 21.98 -10.25
N ALA A 259 -3.14 22.17 -10.92
CA ALA A 259 -4.43 22.33 -10.25
C ALA A 259 -4.84 21.06 -9.51
N LYS A 260 -5.72 21.21 -8.52
CA LYS A 260 -6.39 20.08 -7.84
C LYS A 260 -6.95 19.10 -8.89
N ILE A 261 -6.92 17.81 -8.60
CA ILE A 261 -7.43 16.79 -9.52
C ILE A 261 -8.86 17.10 -9.97
N LYS A 262 -9.12 16.92 -11.27
CA LYS A 262 -10.48 16.84 -11.79
C LYS A 262 -10.98 15.42 -11.53
N ILE A 263 -12.05 15.25 -10.75
CA ILE A 263 -12.59 13.90 -10.50
C ILE A 263 -13.17 13.26 -11.78
N LEU A 264 -13.26 11.93 -11.83
CA LEU A 264 -13.88 11.18 -12.93
C LEU A 264 -15.32 10.79 -12.59
N ASN A 265 -16.20 11.78 -12.43
CA ASN A 265 -17.62 11.55 -12.10
C ASN A 265 -18.53 11.41 -13.34
N ASN A 266 -18.07 11.85 -14.51
CA ASN A 266 -18.72 11.57 -15.79
C ASN A 266 -17.92 10.52 -16.56
N ILE A 267 -18.33 9.26 -16.42
CA ILE A 267 -17.63 8.10 -16.99
C ILE A 267 -17.89 7.89 -18.49
N ARG A 268 -18.74 8.72 -19.12
CA ARG A 268 -19.01 8.68 -20.57
C ARG A 268 -18.14 9.66 -21.37
N GLU A 269 -17.57 10.66 -20.70
CA GLU A 269 -16.63 11.60 -21.33
C GLU A 269 -15.28 10.94 -21.63
N PRO A 270 -14.55 11.42 -22.66
CA PRO A 270 -13.17 11.00 -22.87
C PRO A 270 -12.30 11.30 -21.64
N ILE A 271 -11.42 10.36 -21.30
CA ILE A 271 -10.37 10.56 -20.30
C ILE A 271 -9.23 11.31 -20.99
N ALA A 272 -9.08 12.60 -20.67
CA ALA A 272 -8.09 13.46 -21.32
C ALA A 272 -6.65 12.95 -21.15
N GLU A 273 -6.33 12.44 -19.95
CA GLU A 273 -4.99 11.99 -19.60
C GLU A 273 -4.64 10.65 -20.27
N GLY A 274 -3.67 10.68 -21.17
CA GLY A 274 -3.01 9.47 -21.66
C GLY A 274 -1.93 8.98 -20.70
N TYR A 275 -1.63 7.69 -20.71
CA TYR A 275 -0.54 7.11 -19.93
C TYR A 275 0.07 5.90 -20.61
N PHE A 276 1.40 5.92 -20.77
CA PHE A 276 2.18 4.89 -21.44
C PHE A 276 3.20 4.31 -20.45
N PRO A 277 2.85 3.22 -19.75
CA PRO A 277 3.53 2.81 -18.52
C PRO A 277 4.94 2.24 -18.75
N LYS A 278 5.27 1.84 -19.99
CA LYS A 278 6.53 1.21 -20.42
C LYS A 278 6.87 -0.13 -19.79
N ILE A 279 6.27 -0.50 -18.66
CA ILE A 279 6.50 -1.78 -17.99
C ILE A 279 5.88 -2.96 -18.75
N ILE A 280 6.45 -4.14 -18.51
CA ILE A 280 6.12 -5.40 -19.19
C ILE A 280 5.86 -6.46 -18.12
N SER A 281 4.83 -7.27 -18.29
CA SER A 281 4.59 -8.42 -17.42
C SER A 281 5.62 -9.51 -17.69
N SER A 282 6.36 -9.90 -16.66
CA SER A 282 7.30 -11.03 -16.74
C SER A 282 6.62 -12.36 -17.05
N LEU A 283 5.32 -12.46 -16.78
CA LEU A 283 4.56 -13.69 -17.00
C LEU A 283 4.55 -14.13 -18.46
N ASN A 284 4.42 -13.17 -19.36
CA ASN A 284 4.12 -13.43 -20.77
C ASN A 284 4.85 -12.49 -21.74
N ASN A 285 5.74 -11.61 -21.25
CA ASN A 285 6.45 -10.58 -22.03
C ASN A 285 5.51 -9.65 -22.82
N ARG A 286 4.26 -9.48 -22.36
CA ARG A 286 3.34 -8.47 -22.90
C ARG A 286 3.45 -7.20 -22.08
N THR A 287 3.34 -6.06 -22.76
CA THR A 287 3.25 -4.76 -22.10
C THR A 287 1.99 -4.70 -21.25
N TYR A 288 2.02 -3.94 -20.16
CA TYR A 288 0.77 -3.35 -19.67
C TYR A 288 0.28 -2.36 -20.72
N PRO A 289 -0.86 -2.57 -21.38
CA PRO A 289 -1.28 -1.72 -22.49
C PRO A 289 -1.44 -0.27 -22.05
N ALA A 290 -1.01 0.64 -22.93
CA ALA A 290 -1.13 2.07 -22.72
C ALA A 290 -2.57 2.55 -22.93
N ARG A 291 -2.95 3.62 -22.25
CA ARG A 291 -4.16 4.38 -22.57
C ARG A 291 -3.78 5.63 -23.34
N SER A 292 -4.25 5.76 -24.57
CA SER A 292 -4.07 6.99 -25.34
C SER A 292 -4.89 8.13 -24.75
N ALA A 293 -4.44 9.37 -24.96
CA ALA A 293 -5.21 10.54 -24.55
C ALA A 293 -6.60 10.54 -25.21
N ASN A 294 -7.62 10.95 -24.47
CA ASN A 294 -9.02 10.99 -24.89
C ASN A 294 -9.65 9.62 -25.20
N SER A 295 -9.12 8.52 -24.63
CA SER A 295 -9.81 7.23 -24.63
C SER A 295 -11.16 7.32 -23.92
N ARG A 296 -12.14 6.57 -24.39
CA ARG A 296 -13.47 6.44 -23.76
C ARG A 296 -13.61 5.08 -23.09
N LEU A 297 -14.44 5.04 -22.06
CA LEU A 297 -14.86 3.77 -21.48
C LEU A 297 -15.94 3.13 -22.37
N HIS A 298 -15.90 1.81 -22.44
CA HIS A 298 -16.79 0.98 -23.25
C HIS A 298 -17.31 -0.17 -22.38
N ASP A 299 -18.48 -0.69 -22.73
CA ASP A 299 -19.01 -1.89 -22.08
C ASP A 299 -18.02 -3.06 -22.29
N ILE A 300 -17.77 -3.81 -21.22
CA ILE A 300 -16.84 -4.95 -21.22
C ILE A 300 -17.63 -6.20 -21.58
N ASP A 301 -17.18 -6.89 -22.64
CA ASP A 301 -17.75 -8.16 -23.10
C ASP A 301 -16.65 -9.21 -23.28
N ARG A 302 -15.93 -9.53 -22.20
CA ARG A 302 -14.82 -10.50 -22.20
C ARG A 302 -15.28 -11.85 -21.67
N GLU A 303 -14.50 -12.91 -21.90
CA GLU A 303 -14.82 -14.28 -21.43
C GLU A 303 -14.95 -14.34 -19.90
N ASP A 304 -14.11 -13.57 -19.20
CA ASP A 304 -13.93 -13.56 -17.75
C ASP A 304 -14.54 -12.35 -17.05
N ALA A 305 -15.09 -11.38 -17.79
CA ALA A 305 -15.68 -10.16 -17.25
C ALA A 305 -16.80 -9.62 -18.15
N LYS A 306 -17.92 -9.22 -17.53
CA LYS A 306 -19.05 -8.54 -18.18
C LYS A 306 -19.42 -7.30 -17.37
N LEU A 307 -19.49 -6.14 -18.00
CA LEU A 307 -19.85 -4.89 -17.35
C LEU A 307 -20.47 -3.92 -18.36
N GLU A 308 -21.68 -3.43 -18.08
CA GLU A 308 -22.19 -2.24 -18.78
C GLU A 308 -21.69 -0.98 -18.06
N ILE A 309 -21.28 0.06 -18.79
CA ILE A 309 -20.97 1.37 -18.20
C ILE A 309 -22.19 1.92 -17.44
N ALA A 310 -23.41 1.56 -17.89
CA ALA A 310 -24.64 1.91 -17.20
C ALA A 310 -24.77 1.25 -15.81
N ASP A 311 -24.12 0.11 -15.54
CA ASP A 311 -24.09 -0.48 -14.18
C ASP A 311 -23.37 0.43 -13.19
N LEU A 312 -22.22 1.00 -13.58
CA LEU A 312 -21.48 1.94 -12.74
C LEU A 312 -22.34 3.17 -12.40
N GLU A 313 -23.11 3.69 -13.36
CA GLU A 313 -24.05 4.80 -13.13
C GLU A 313 -25.19 4.39 -12.19
N ARG A 314 -25.78 3.20 -12.38
CA ARG A 314 -26.84 2.66 -11.52
C ARG A 314 -26.37 2.50 -10.08
N TRP A 315 -25.20 1.89 -9.88
CA TRP A 315 -24.62 1.69 -8.56
C TRP A 315 -24.28 3.02 -7.88
N THR A 316 -23.68 3.95 -8.62
CA THR A 316 -23.43 5.32 -8.14
C THR A 316 -24.71 5.96 -7.60
N ASN A 317 -25.78 5.95 -8.40
CA ASN A 317 -27.06 6.57 -8.01
C ASN A 317 -27.67 5.91 -6.77
N ARG A 318 -27.63 4.58 -6.66
CA ARG A 318 -28.15 3.83 -5.50
C ARG A 318 -27.36 4.13 -4.23
N ILE A 319 -26.04 4.19 -4.33
CA ILE A 319 -25.16 4.49 -3.20
C ILE A 319 -25.38 5.93 -2.74
N ILE A 320 -25.41 6.90 -3.65
CA ILE A 320 -25.69 8.31 -3.32
C ILE A 320 -27.08 8.46 -2.68
N GLN A 321 -28.10 7.78 -3.21
CA GLN A 321 -29.44 7.79 -2.64
C GLN A 321 -29.47 7.22 -1.21
N ALA A 322 -28.76 6.12 -0.95
CA ALA A 322 -28.66 5.52 0.38
C ALA A 322 -27.96 6.47 1.38
N ILE A 323 -26.89 7.14 0.94
CA ILE A 323 -26.21 8.17 1.74
C ILE A 323 -27.16 9.32 2.08
N ASP A 324 -27.91 9.84 1.09
CA ASP A 324 -28.84 10.96 1.28
C ASP A 324 -30.02 10.61 2.19
N GLN A 325 -30.45 9.34 2.20
CA GLN A 325 -31.49 8.85 3.09
C GLN A 325 -30.98 8.52 4.50
N GLY A 326 -29.66 8.40 4.67
CA GLY A 326 -29.01 8.07 5.95
C GLY A 326 -29.05 6.59 6.34
N PHE A 327 -29.36 5.68 5.41
CA PHE A 327 -29.33 4.23 5.64
C PHE A 327 -29.09 3.44 4.34
N VAL A 328 -28.55 2.23 4.48
CA VAL A 328 -28.45 1.24 3.40
C VAL A 328 -29.45 0.10 3.62
N THR A 329 -29.84 -0.60 2.57
CA THR A 329 -30.80 -1.71 2.64
C THR A 329 -30.09 -3.04 2.39
N ASP A 330 -30.18 -3.95 3.36
CA ASP A 330 -29.60 -5.29 3.25
C ASP A 330 -30.37 -6.20 2.26
N THR A 331 -29.88 -7.41 2.03
CA THR A 331 -30.53 -8.40 1.13
C THR A 331 -31.92 -8.88 1.61
N LYS A 332 -32.29 -8.60 2.86
CA LYS A 332 -33.60 -8.95 3.45
C LYS A 332 -34.58 -7.77 3.44
N GLY A 333 -34.14 -6.60 2.97
CA GLY A 333 -34.95 -5.39 2.96
C GLY A 333 -34.92 -4.58 4.25
N ASN A 334 -34.02 -4.90 5.20
CA ASN A 334 -33.86 -4.11 6.42
C ASN A 334 -33.01 -2.87 6.16
N ASN A 335 -33.40 -1.75 6.75
CA ASN A 335 -32.63 -0.51 6.70
C ASN A 335 -31.59 -0.48 7.83
N ILE A 336 -30.31 -0.38 7.46
CA ILE A 336 -29.17 -0.25 8.35
C ILE A 336 -28.72 1.22 8.34
N PRO A 337 -28.84 1.95 9.46
CA PRO A 337 -28.44 3.35 9.53
C PRO A 337 -26.96 3.57 9.20
N LEU A 338 -26.67 4.63 8.46
CA LEU A 338 -25.32 5.13 8.24
C LEU A 338 -24.94 6.09 9.38
N ASP A 339 -24.70 5.52 10.56
CA ASP A 339 -24.40 6.29 11.76
C ASP A 339 -22.94 6.83 11.77
N PRO A 340 -22.60 7.80 12.65
CA PRO A 340 -21.28 8.41 12.65
C PRO A 340 -20.10 7.49 13.04
N LYS A 341 -20.36 6.28 13.56
CA LYS A 341 -19.35 5.31 13.99
C LYS A 341 -19.16 4.17 12.98
N LYS A 342 -20.25 3.64 12.42
CA LYS A 342 -20.24 2.48 11.52
C LYS A 342 -20.57 2.81 10.07
N GLY A 343 -21.20 3.95 9.80
CA GLY A 343 -21.70 4.31 8.48
C GLY A 343 -20.61 4.30 7.41
N ILE A 344 -19.46 4.91 7.70
CA ILE A 344 -18.33 4.96 6.77
C ILE A 344 -17.72 3.56 6.51
N ASP A 345 -17.70 2.69 7.52
CA ASP A 345 -17.18 1.32 7.40
C ASP A 345 -18.06 0.46 6.49
N ILE A 346 -19.39 0.53 6.71
CA ILE A 346 -20.39 -0.11 5.85
C ILE A 346 -20.28 0.40 4.41
N LEU A 347 -20.13 1.71 4.21
CA LEU A 347 -19.95 2.29 2.88
C LEU A 347 -18.65 1.82 2.22
N GLY A 348 -17.57 1.63 2.99
CA GLY A 348 -16.31 1.11 2.47
C GLY A 348 -16.48 -0.28 1.85
N ASP A 349 -17.11 -1.20 2.59
CA ASP A 349 -17.41 -2.55 2.10
C ASP A 349 -18.37 -2.56 0.92
N ILE A 350 -19.31 -1.61 0.86
CA ILE A 350 -20.25 -1.45 -0.26
C ILE A 350 -19.57 -0.91 -1.53
N ILE A 351 -18.72 0.11 -1.39
CA ILE A 351 -18.17 0.85 -2.52
C ILE A 351 -17.01 0.09 -3.17
N GLU A 352 -16.16 -0.58 -2.39
CA GLU A 352 -14.96 -1.25 -2.90
C GLU A 352 -15.26 -2.25 -4.04
N SER A 353 -16.16 -3.24 -3.95
CA SER A 353 -16.84 -3.83 -2.80
C SER A 353 -16.13 -5.08 -2.28
N THR A 354 -16.50 -5.52 -1.08
CA THR A 354 -16.00 -6.78 -0.48
C THR A 354 -17.12 -7.80 -0.29
N GLN A 355 -16.78 -9.02 0.12
CA GLN A 355 -17.78 -10.01 0.52
C GLN A 355 -18.59 -9.59 1.76
N LEU A 356 -18.15 -8.56 2.50
CA LEU A 356 -18.85 -8.00 3.66
C LEU A 356 -19.91 -6.95 3.27
N SER A 357 -19.99 -6.57 1.99
CA SER A 357 -21.06 -5.70 1.49
C SER A 357 -22.43 -6.24 1.90
N VAL A 358 -23.26 -5.38 2.49
CA VAL A 358 -24.59 -5.78 3.02
C VAL A 358 -25.58 -6.18 1.92
N ASN A 359 -25.33 -5.73 0.68
CA ASN A 359 -26.18 -6.03 -0.48
C ASN A 359 -25.41 -5.85 -1.80
N PRO A 360 -24.49 -6.79 -2.13
CA PRO A 360 -23.61 -6.66 -3.29
C PRO A 360 -24.37 -6.68 -4.63
N GLN A 361 -25.54 -7.32 -4.69
CA GLN A 361 -26.36 -7.32 -5.91
C GLN A 361 -26.99 -5.94 -6.17
N PHE A 362 -27.42 -5.23 -5.12
CA PHE A 362 -28.06 -3.94 -5.26
C PHE A 362 -27.05 -2.80 -5.45
N TYR A 363 -25.99 -2.78 -4.63
CA TYR A 363 -24.99 -1.71 -4.65
C TYR A 363 -23.78 -1.98 -5.56
N GLY A 364 -23.57 -3.23 -6.00
CA GLY A 364 -22.54 -3.59 -6.96
C GLY A 364 -21.12 -3.65 -6.41
N SER A 365 -20.15 -3.35 -7.29
CA SER A 365 -18.72 -3.28 -6.97
C SER A 365 -18.11 -2.06 -7.64
N LEU A 366 -18.61 -0.87 -7.27
CA LEU A 366 -18.38 0.39 -7.99
C LEU A 366 -16.88 0.64 -8.23
N HIS A 367 -16.07 0.67 -7.17
CA HIS A 367 -14.64 0.96 -7.26
C HIS A 367 -13.89 -0.06 -8.12
N ASN A 368 -14.05 -1.36 -7.85
CA ASN A 368 -13.34 -2.42 -8.57
C ASN A 368 -13.72 -2.47 -10.06
N GLU A 369 -15.01 -2.30 -10.40
CA GLU A 369 -15.44 -2.33 -11.80
C GLU A 369 -15.07 -1.05 -12.55
N GLY A 370 -14.89 0.08 -11.86
CA GLY A 370 -14.25 1.26 -12.45
C GLY A 370 -12.80 1.00 -12.85
N HIS A 371 -12.04 0.29 -12.02
CA HIS A 371 -10.69 -0.18 -12.37
C HIS A 371 -10.72 -1.11 -13.61
N ASN A 372 -11.66 -2.04 -13.68
CA ASN A 372 -11.83 -2.93 -14.85
C ASN A 372 -12.19 -2.14 -16.12
N ALA A 373 -13.15 -1.20 -16.04
CA ALA A 373 -13.56 -0.38 -17.17
C ALA A 373 -12.41 0.46 -17.74
N ILE A 374 -11.64 1.10 -16.85
CA ILE A 374 -10.49 1.92 -17.26
C ILE A 374 -9.37 1.05 -17.83
N SER A 375 -9.06 -0.08 -17.20
CA SER A 375 -7.93 -0.93 -17.60
C SER A 375 -8.17 -1.68 -18.92
N ASN A 376 -9.42 -2.01 -19.24
CA ASN A 376 -9.80 -2.70 -20.49
C ASN A 376 -10.28 -1.76 -21.59
N CYS A 377 -10.25 -0.43 -21.40
CA CYS A 377 -10.80 0.52 -22.39
C CYS A 377 -10.16 0.44 -23.79
N HIS A 378 -8.98 -0.16 -23.91
CA HIS A 378 -8.27 -0.36 -25.17
C HIS A 378 -8.69 -1.63 -25.92
N ASP A 379 -9.25 -2.63 -25.23
CA ASP A 379 -9.71 -3.92 -25.79
C ASP A 379 -10.88 -4.50 -24.95
N PRO A 380 -12.05 -3.85 -24.94
CA PRO A 380 -13.13 -4.16 -24.01
C PRO A 380 -13.84 -5.49 -24.30
N ASP A 381 -13.67 -6.08 -25.48
CA ASP A 381 -14.32 -7.33 -25.91
C ASP A 381 -13.33 -8.42 -26.33
N SER A 382 -12.05 -8.26 -25.94
CA SER A 382 -10.96 -9.21 -26.24
C SER A 382 -10.68 -9.44 -27.73
N ARG A 383 -11.16 -8.60 -28.64
CA ARG A 383 -10.95 -8.80 -30.09
C ARG A 383 -9.49 -8.69 -30.51
N PHE A 384 -8.68 -7.95 -29.74
CA PHE A 384 -7.25 -7.77 -29.98
C PHE A 384 -6.37 -8.69 -29.12
N LEU A 385 -6.99 -9.50 -28.25
CA LEU A 385 -6.29 -10.43 -27.36
C LEU A 385 -5.25 -9.72 -26.48
N GLU A 386 -5.57 -8.49 -26.04
CA GLU A 386 -4.77 -7.75 -25.06
C GLU A 386 -5.23 -8.06 -23.63
N ASP A 387 -4.28 -8.00 -22.69
CA ASP A 387 -4.55 -8.06 -21.24
C ASP A 387 -4.95 -6.66 -20.71
N PHE A 388 -5.19 -6.51 -19.41
CA PHE A 388 -5.55 -5.21 -18.82
C PHE A 388 -4.34 -4.25 -18.72
N GLY A 389 -4.59 -2.94 -18.80
CA GLY A 389 -3.60 -1.90 -18.50
C GLY A 389 -3.28 -1.78 -17.00
N VAL A 390 -2.38 -0.88 -16.61
CA VAL A 390 -1.90 -0.75 -15.21
C VAL A 390 -3.01 -0.55 -14.16
N MET A 391 -4.14 0.06 -14.53
CA MET A 391 -5.30 0.19 -13.65
C MET A 391 -5.92 -1.15 -13.24
N GLY A 392 -5.58 -2.25 -13.91
CA GLY A 392 -6.06 -3.60 -13.62
C GLY A 392 -5.19 -4.35 -12.59
N ASP A 393 -4.11 -3.76 -12.08
CA ASP A 393 -3.20 -4.42 -11.14
C ASP A 393 -2.87 -3.51 -9.95
N VAL A 394 -3.13 -4.01 -8.74
CA VAL A 394 -2.86 -3.31 -7.48
C VAL A 394 -1.38 -2.93 -7.29
N THR A 395 -0.44 -3.61 -7.94
CA THR A 395 0.99 -3.24 -7.88
C THR A 395 1.35 -2.06 -8.80
N THR A 396 0.47 -1.69 -9.73
CA THR A 396 0.81 -0.71 -10.79
C THR A 396 -0.22 0.41 -10.96
N ALA A 397 -1.43 0.29 -10.41
CA ALA A 397 -2.53 1.22 -10.65
C ALA A 397 -2.18 2.67 -10.28
N MET A 398 -1.48 2.90 -9.16
CA MET A 398 -1.09 4.25 -8.71
C MET A 398 -0.16 4.98 -9.68
N ARG A 399 0.46 4.28 -10.63
CA ARG A 399 1.32 4.88 -11.66
C ARG A 399 0.53 5.76 -12.63
N ASP A 400 -0.74 5.44 -12.83
CA ASP A 400 -1.59 6.11 -13.82
C ASP A 400 -2.23 7.39 -13.26
N PRO A 401 -2.12 8.55 -13.94
CA PRO A 401 -2.84 9.76 -13.55
C PRO A 401 -4.35 9.56 -13.31
N VAL A 402 -4.99 8.64 -14.05
CA VAL A 402 -6.44 8.40 -13.91
C VAL A 402 -6.80 7.70 -12.61
N PHE A 403 -5.87 6.98 -11.97
CA PHE A 403 -6.09 6.38 -10.65
C PHE A 403 -6.59 7.43 -9.67
N TYR A 404 -5.91 8.57 -9.63
CA TYR A 404 -6.25 9.68 -8.74
C TYR A 404 -7.57 10.34 -9.12
N ARG A 405 -7.91 10.41 -10.41
CA ARG A 405 -9.20 10.95 -10.86
C ARG A 405 -10.37 10.03 -10.46
N TRP A 406 -10.18 8.72 -10.60
CA TRP A 406 -11.16 7.70 -10.20
C TRP A 406 -11.35 7.67 -8.68
N HIS A 407 -10.24 7.57 -7.94
CA HIS A 407 -10.27 7.61 -6.48
C HIS A 407 -10.75 8.95 -5.93
N GLY A 408 -10.51 10.07 -6.61
CA GLY A 408 -11.11 11.37 -6.27
C GLY A 408 -12.63 11.38 -6.43
N PHE A 409 -13.19 10.65 -7.40
CA PHE A 409 -14.64 10.46 -7.51
C PHE A 409 -15.17 9.56 -6.39
N ILE A 410 -14.51 8.43 -6.11
CA ILE A 410 -14.86 7.56 -4.99
C ILE A 410 -14.81 8.29 -3.65
N ASP A 411 -13.75 9.06 -3.39
CA ASP A 411 -13.59 9.91 -2.21
C ASP A 411 -14.69 10.97 -2.11
N SER A 412 -15.17 11.52 -3.23
CA SER A 412 -16.29 12.46 -3.22
C SER A 412 -17.61 11.84 -2.74
N ILE A 413 -17.81 10.53 -3.00
CA ILE A 413 -18.98 9.79 -2.51
C ILE A 413 -18.87 9.57 -0.99
N PHE A 414 -17.70 9.15 -0.50
CA PHE A 414 -17.47 9.03 0.94
C PHE A 414 -17.61 10.36 1.68
N ASN A 415 -17.04 11.43 1.11
CA ASN A 415 -17.16 12.77 1.67
C ASN A 415 -18.59 13.26 1.71
N ARG A 416 -19.46 12.86 0.77
CA ARG A 416 -20.89 13.16 0.85
C ARG A 416 -21.52 12.63 2.14
N HIS A 417 -21.17 11.41 2.56
CA HIS A 417 -21.61 10.88 3.86
C HIS A 417 -21.01 11.67 5.03
N LYS A 418 -19.70 11.92 5.01
CA LYS A 418 -19.01 12.67 6.08
C LYS A 418 -19.55 14.10 6.24
N GLU A 419 -19.99 14.73 5.17
CA GLU A 419 -20.58 16.07 5.16
C GLU A 419 -21.98 16.14 5.78
N LEU A 420 -22.70 15.00 5.82
CA LEU A 420 -24.01 14.89 6.47
C LEU A 420 -23.90 14.61 7.98
N LEU A 421 -22.73 14.20 8.47
CA LEU A 421 -22.51 14.01 9.89
C LEU A 421 -22.51 15.37 10.59
N SER A 422 -23.14 15.43 11.77
CA SER A 422 -23.01 16.60 12.63
C SER A 422 -21.53 16.88 12.91
N PRO A 423 -21.12 18.17 12.90
CA PRO A 423 -19.82 18.58 13.39
C PRO A 423 -19.55 18.00 14.78
N TYR A 424 -18.28 17.81 15.11
CA TYR A 424 -17.90 17.42 16.45
C TYR A 424 -18.38 18.44 17.47
N GLU A 425 -18.92 17.95 18.58
CA GLU A 425 -19.26 18.82 19.71
C GLU A 425 -17.97 19.32 20.35
N ASP A 426 -18.02 20.48 21.01
CA ASP A 426 -16.86 21.06 21.68
C ASP A 426 -16.25 20.08 22.70
N ALA A 427 -17.06 19.28 23.38
CA ALA A 427 -16.60 18.23 24.31
C ALA A 427 -15.86 17.08 23.61
N ASN A 428 -16.09 16.84 22.33
CA ASN A 428 -15.34 15.83 21.57
C ASN A 428 -13.94 16.32 21.20
N LEU A 429 -13.76 17.64 21.07
CA LEU A 429 -12.53 18.31 20.63
C LEU A 429 -11.68 18.84 21.79
N ALA A 430 -12.31 19.29 22.87
CA ALA A 430 -11.63 19.83 24.04
C ALA A 430 -10.95 18.72 24.86
N PHE A 431 -9.84 19.08 25.50
CA PHE A 431 -9.26 18.30 26.59
C PHE A 431 -9.01 19.22 27.79
N GLN A 432 -9.95 19.19 28.75
CA GLN A 432 -9.95 20.14 29.87
C GLN A 432 -8.65 20.08 30.66
N GLY A 433 -8.13 21.24 31.04
CA GLY A 433 -6.89 21.39 31.80
C GLY A 433 -5.60 21.14 31.01
N ILE A 434 -5.68 20.79 29.71
CA ILE A 434 -4.51 20.56 28.86
C ILE A 434 -4.32 21.73 27.89
N HIS A 435 -3.14 22.37 27.95
CA HIS A 435 -2.79 23.53 27.15
C HIS A 435 -1.51 23.28 26.35
N VAL A 436 -1.58 23.36 25.02
CA VAL A 436 -0.39 23.35 24.17
C VAL A 436 0.21 24.75 24.17
N SER A 437 1.29 24.94 24.91
CA SER A 437 1.96 26.23 25.11
C SER A 437 3.02 26.56 24.07
N LYS A 438 3.58 25.53 23.41
CA LYS A 438 4.56 25.67 22.33
C LYS A 438 4.44 24.50 21.37
N PHE A 439 4.54 24.80 20.08
CA PHE A 439 4.74 23.82 19.03
C PHE A 439 5.83 24.32 18.08
N GLU A 440 6.77 23.46 17.70
CA GLU A 440 7.89 23.80 16.81
C GLU A 440 8.37 22.53 16.09
N VAL A 441 8.91 22.68 14.88
CA VAL A 441 9.68 21.61 14.21
C VAL A 441 11.11 22.03 13.96
N ARG A 442 12.04 21.09 14.13
CA ARG A 442 13.48 21.33 14.00
C ARG A 442 14.13 20.22 13.18
N ILE A 443 14.84 20.60 12.12
CA ILE A 443 15.80 19.68 11.50
C ILE A 443 16.98 19.50 12.46
N GLN A 444 17.52 18.28 12.53
CA GLN A 444 18.67 17.95 13.38
C GLN A 444 19.98 18.54 12.82
N SER A 445 20.06 19.86 12.69
CA SER A 445 21.24 20.59 12.22
C SER A 445 21.32 21.95 12.91
N LEU A 446 22.51 22.29 13.41
CA LEU A 446 22.77 23.58 14.08
C LEU A 446 22.59 24.81 13.15
N LYS A 447 22.54 24.59 11.84
CA LYS A 447 22.35 25.65 10.83
C LYS A 447 20.89 25.80 10.38
N ALA A 448 20.00 24.89 10.79
CA ALA A 448 18.62 24.91 10.35
C ALA A 448 17.80 25.92 11.16
N SER A 449 17.01 26.73 10.46
CA SER A 449 16.02 27.60 11.10
C SER A 449 14.84 26.75 11.60
N PRO A 450 14.29 27.04 12.80
CA PRO A 450 13.03 26.46 13.24
C PRO A 450 11.93 26.60 12.19
N ASN A 451 11.00 25.65 12.17
CA ASN A 451 9.81 25.64 11.30
C ASN A 451 10.12 25.67 9.79
N THR A 452 11.35 25.34 9.40
CA THR A 452 11.74 25.12 8.01
C THR A 452 12.10 23.65 7.83
N LEU A 453 11.38 22.97 6.96
CA LEU A 453 11.61 21.59 6.56
C LEU A 453 12.26 21.55 5.18
N LEU A 454 13.07 20.52 4.93
CA LEU A 454 13.83 20.39 3.70
C LEU A 454 13.53 19.06 3.04
N THR A 455 13.30 19.10 1.73
CA THR A 455 13.19 17.93 0.86
C THR A 455 14.25 18.00 -0.23
N TYR A 456 14.59 16.85 -0.80
CA TYR A 456 15.58 16.69 -1.87
C TYR A 456 15.33 15.36 -2.59
N MET A 457 16.11 15.06 -3.61
CA MET A 457 16.08 13.75 -4.26
C MET A 457 17.20 12.86 -3.71
N GLU A 458 16.90 11.59 -3.47
CA GLU A 458 17.87 10.59 -3.00
C GLU A 458 18.00 9.47 -4.03
N LYS A 459 19.24 9.00 -4.26
CA LYS A 459 19.54 7.79 -5.01
C LYS A 459 19.66 6.61 -4.06
N SER A 460 18.90 5.56 -4.35
CA SER A 460 18.92 4.32 -3.57
C SER A 460 18.91 3.10 -4.48
N ASP A 461 19.33 1.96 -3.94
CA ASP A 461 19.43 0.71 -4.69
C ASP A 461 18.33 -0.28 -4.30
N VAL A 462 17.87 -1.03 -5.30
CA VAL A 462 17.03 -2.22 -5.14
C VAL A 462 17.72 -3.41 -5.81
N ASP A 463 17.69 -4.58 -5.17
CA ASP A 463 18.23 -5.80 -5.76
C ASP A 463 17.17 -6.53 -6.58
N LEU A 464 17.43 -6.67 -7.87
CA LEU A 464 16.52 -7.29 -8.82
C LEU A 464 16.72 -8.81 -8.92
N ALA A 465 17.72 -9.37 -8.22
CA ALA A 465 18.09 -10.77 -8.37
C ALA A 465 16.94 -11.71 -8.03
N ALA A 466 16.20 -11.52 -6.93
CA ALA A 466 15.17 -12.48 -6.52
C ALA A 466 14.07 -12.70 -7.59
N GLY A 467 13.77 -11.71 -8.42
CA GLY A 467 12.70 -11.74 -9.43
C GLY A 467 13.18 -11.80 -10.89
N LEU A 468 14.49 -12.02 -11.12
CA LEU A 468 15.04 -12.15 -12.48
C LEU A 468 15.04 -13.60 -12.97
N ASP A 469 13.87 -14.16 -13.24
CA ASP A 469 13.73 -15.55 -13.69
C ASP A 469 14.67 -15.92 -14.85
N PHE A 470 15.30 -17.10 -14.73
CA PHE A 470 16.30 -17.65 -15.64
C PHE A 470 17.44 -16.66 -15.92
N GLY A 471 17.75 -15.80 -14.95
CA GLY A 471 18.82 -14.83 -14.98
C GLY A 471 20.11 -15.34 -14.35
N PRO A 472 21.17 -14.50 -14.35
CA PRO A 472 22.43 -14.81 -13.68
C PRO A 472 22.23 -15.00 -12.17
N LYS A 473 23.19 -15.71 -11.56
CA LYS A 473 23.32 -15.86 -10.11
C LYS A 473 23.93 -14.60 -9.48
N GLY A 474 23.71 -14.39 -8.19
CA GLY A 474 24.22 -13.28 -7.41
C GLY A 474 23.43 -11.98 -7.61
N ASN A 475 23.65 -11.03 -6.70
CA ASN A 475 22.96 -9.74 -6.66
C ASN A 475 23.10 -8.93 -7.95
N VAL A 476 22.03 -8.28 -8.38
CA VAL A 476 22.05 -7.32 -9.49
C VAL A 476 21.23 -6.09 -9.09
N TYR A 477 21.93 -4.97 -8.92
CA TYR A 477 21.33 -3.77 -8.35
C TYR A 477 20.88 -2.80 -9.43
N ALA A 478 19.72 -2.19 -9.21
CA ALA A 478 19.28 -1.03 -9.94
C ALA A 478 19.19 0.18 -9.00
N THR A 479 19.71 1.32 -9.44
CA THR A 479 19.69 2.58 -8.70
C THR A 479 18.50 3.42 -9.17
N PHE A 480 17.58 3.75 -8.27
CA PHE A 480 16.45 4.64 -8.56
C PHE A 480 16.58 5.94 -7.78
N THR A 481 15.98 7.01 -8.31
CA THR A 481 15.94 8.31 -7.64
C THR A 481 14.53 8.58 -7.14
N HIS A 482 14.38 8.87 -5.85
CA HIS A 482 13.09 9.14 -5.20
C HIS A 482 13.15 10.44 -4.38
N LEU A 483 11.99 10.99 -4.02
CA LEU A 483 11.92 12.13 -3.09
C LEU A 483 12.40 11.66 -1.70
N GLN A 484 12.98 12.57 -0.95
CA GLN A 484 13.44 12.36 0.43
C GLN A 484 13.31 13.66 1.23
N HIS A 485 13.27 13.55 2.55
CA HIS A 485 13.33 14.69 3.46
C HIS A 485 14.51 14.62 4.43
N ALA A 486 14.91 15.79 4.97
CA ALA A 486 15.87 15.83 6.07
C ALA A 486 15.19 15.33 7.36
N PRO A 487 15.87 14.52 8.21
CA PRO A 487 15.33 14.13 9.51
C PRO A 487 15.01 15.33 10.40
N PHE A 488 13.86 15.29 11.07
CA PHE A 488 13.41 16.38 11.93
C PHE A 488 12.71 15.86 13.21
N GLU A 489 12.57 16.73 14.20
CA GLU A 489 11.81 16.47 15.43
C GLU A 489 10.68 17.49 15.61
N TYR A 490 9.54 17.02 16.13
CA TYR A 490 8.50 17.84 16.73
C TYR A 490 8.88 18.16 18.17
N VAL A 491 8.75 19.42 18.57
CA VAL A 491 8.94 19.89 19.95
C VAL A 491 7.64 20.52 20.43
N ILE A 492 6.96 19.86 21.36
CA ILE A 492 5.63 20.24 21.85
C ILE A 492 5.71 20.44 23.36
N ASN A 493 5.43 21.66 23.85
CA ASN A 493 5.29 21.92 25.28
C ASN A 493 3.82 21.93 25.66
N VAL A 494 3.44 21.02 26.55
CA VAL A 494 2.06 20.87 27.03
C VAL A 494 2.02 21.14 28.52
N ASN A 495 1.14 22.02 28.96
CA ASN A 495 0.90 22.27 30.38
C ASN A 495 -0.39 21.55 30.81
N ASN A 496 -0.27 20.66 31.79
CA ASN A 496 -1.40 20.08 32.49
C ASN A 496 -1.66 20.92 33.75
N VAL A 497 -2.75 21.69 33.78
CA VAL A 497 -3.06 22.57 34.93
C VAL A 497 -3.76 21.84 36.09
N ASP A 498 -4.08 20.56 35.90
CA ASP A 498 -4.72 19.75 36.94
C ASP A 498 -3.67 19.09 37.84
N ASP A 499 -4.10 18.72 39.05
CA ASP A 499 -3.24 18.10 40.08
C ASP A 499 -2.98 16.59 39.84
N ALA A 500 -3.54 16.01 38.78
CA ALA A 500 -3.42 14.59 38.45
C ALA A 500 -2.83 14.35 37.06
N PRO A 501 -2.02 13.28 36.86
CA PRO A 501 -1.56 12.88 35.54
C PRO A 501 -2.74 12.57 34.61
N LYS A 502 -2.61 12.94 33.35
CA LYS A 502 -3.59 12.64 32.30
C LYS A 502 -2.93 11.92 31.13
N LEU A 503 -3.67 11.01 30.52
CA LEU A 503 -3.25 10.35 29.30
C LEU A 503 -3.93 11.03 28.11
N GLY A 504 -3.16 11.37 27.08
CA GLY A 504 -3.67 11.97 25.85
C GLY A 504 -3.14 11.27 24.61
N THR A 505 -3.74 11.58 23.47
CA THR A 505 -3.23 11.19 22.15
C THR A 505 -2.77 12.44 21.41
N CYS A 506 -1.49 12.48 21.05
CA CYS A 506 -0.95 13.51 20.17
C CYS A 506 -1.26 13.15 18.72
N ARG A 507 -1.87 14.08 17.99
CA ARG A 507 -2.28 13.94 16.57
C ARG A 507 -1.66 15.09 15.79
N ILE A 508 -0.89 14.78 14.75
CA ILE A 508 -0.16 15.77 13.96
C ILE A 508 -0.61 15.69 12.51
N PHE A 509 -1.02 16.83 11.96
CA PHE A 509 -1.41 16.96 10.55
C PHE A 509 -0.67 18.13 9.90
N ILE A 510 -0.45 18.05 8.60
CA ILE A 510 0.02 19.17 7.79
C ILE A 510 -1.03 19.53 6.74
N CYS A 511 -1.34 20.82 6.62
CA CYS A 511 -2.37 21.35 5.74
C CYS A 511 -1.76 22.38 4.79
N PRO A 512 -2.03 22.32 3.46
CA PRO A 512 -1.63 23.39 2.56
C PRO A 512 -2.37 24.69 2.91
N LYS A 513 -1.68 25.84 2.92
CA LYS A 513 -2.34 27.13 3.18
C LYS A 513 -3.15 27.63 1.99
N SER A 514 -2.69 27.30 0.79
CA SER A 514 -3.19 27.83 -0.47
C SER A 514 -3.20 26.78 -1.58
N ASP A 515 -4.08 26.99 -2.56
CA ASP A 515 -4.14 26.19 -3.79
C ASP A 515 -2.99 26.51 -4.77
N GLU A 516 -3.04 25.92 -5.98
CA GLU A 516 -2.03 26.15 -7.02
C GLU A 516 -1.92 27.61 -7.49
N ARG A 517 -2.96 28.42 -7.26
CA ARG A 517 -3.03 29.84 -7.65
C ARG A 517 -2.51 30.77 -6.55
N GLY A 518 -2.16 30.22 -5.38
CA GLY A 518 -1.83 30.99 -4.19
C GLY A 518 -3.06 31.57 -3.47
N THR A 519 -4.26 31.08 -3.79
CA THR A 519 -5.48 31.50 -3.09
C THR A 519 -5.58 30.77 -1.76
N LEU A 520 -5.82 31.49 -0.67
CA LEU A 520 -5.98 30.90 0.66
C LEU A 520 -7.19 29.96 0.69
N LEU A 521 -6.98 28.79 1.26
CA LEU A 521 -8.03 27.78 1.45
C LEU A 521 -8.83 28.08 2.72
N THR A 522 -10.14 27.87 2.66
CA THR A 522 -11.00 27.86 3.86
C THR A 522 -10.71 26.63 4.72
N LEU A 523 -11.09 26.63 6.01
CA LEU A 523 -10.89 25.47 6.89
C LEU A 523 -11.50 24.18 6.32
N ASN A 524 -12.69 24.25 5.73
CA ASN A 524 -13.35 23.08 5.16
C ASN A 524 -12.77 22.64 3.80
N GLU A 525 -11.99 23.48 3.13
CA GLU A 525 -11.17 23.03 1.99
C GLU A 525 -9.84 22.44 2.47
N GLN A 526 -9.19 23.07 3.47
CA GLN A 526 -7.97 22.58 4.08
C GLN A 526 -8.15 21.21 4.73
N ARG A 527 -9.27 20.96 5.44
CA ARG A 527 -9.53 19.69 6.15
C ARG A 527 -9.50 18.47 5.21
N LEU A 528 -9.97 18.63 3.96
CA LEU A 528 -9.97 17.58 2.94
C LEU A 528 -8.57 17.33 2.35
N LEU A 529 -7.61 18.20 2.68
CA LEU A 529 -6.22 18.13 2.28
C LEU A 529 -5.29 18.00 3.50
N ALA A 530 -5.85 17.76 4.69
CA ALA A 530 -5.09 17.57 5.92
C ALA A 530 -4.42 16.19 5.87
N ILE A 531 -3.09 16.20 5.79
CA ILE A 531 -2.30 14.98 5.69
C ILE A 531 -1.86 14.57 7.10
N GLU A 532 -2.22 13.36 7.53
CA GLU A 532 -1.74 12.82 8.80
C GLU A 532 -0.22 12.58 8.72
N LEU A 533 0.50 13.09 9.71
CA LEU A 533 1.95 12.92 9.84
C LEU A 533 2.34 12.03 11.02
N ASP A 534 1.59 12.03 12.11
CA ASP A 534 1.86 11.17 13.26
C ASP A 534 0.66 11.08 14.22
N ARG A 535 0.55 9.95 14.93
CA ARG A 535 -0.38 9.73 16.03
C ARG A 535 0.24 8.83 17.09
N PHE A 536 0.37 9.35 18.32
CA PHE A 536 0.98 8.60 19.43
C PHE A 536 0.43 9.01 20.80
N THR A 537 0.46 8.09 21.76
CA THR A 537 -0.01 8.33 23.14
C THR A 537 1.04 9.11 23.95
N VAL A 538 0.58 10.03 24.79
CA VAL A 538 1.41 10.86 25.68
C VAL A 538 0.89 10.81 27.11
N ASN A 539 1.79 10.62 28.07
CA ASN A 539 1.49 10.71 29.51
C ASN A 539 1.88 12.10 30.01
N LEU A 540 0.91 12.87 30.52
CA LEU A 540 1.05 14.27 30.90
C LEU A 540 1.00 14.38 32.43
N VAL A 541 2.16 14.60 33.06
CA VAL A 541 2.22 14.85 34.50
C VAL A 541 1.71 16.26 34.83
N PRO A 542 1.25 16.55 36.06
CA PRO A 542 0.89 17.91 36.48
C PRO A 542 1.99 18.93 36.18
N GLY A 543 1.62 20.09 35.65
CA GLY A 543 2.52 21.15 35.22
C GLY A 543 3.07 20.98 33.80
N PRO A 544 4.27 21.55 33.51
CA PRO A 544 4.83 21.58 32.17
C PRO A 544 5.44 20.24 31.75
N ASN A 545 5.11 19.80 30.54
CA ASN A 545 5.62 18.60 29.86
C ASN A 545 6.32 19.01 28.56
N ASN A 546 7.52 18.47 28.31
CA ASN A 546 8.25 18.66 27.05
C ASN A 546 8.23 17.36 26.25
N ILE A 547 7.43 17.32 25.19
CA ILE A 547 7.32 16.17 24.30
C ILE A 547 8.24 16.41 23.10
N ARG A 548 9.07 15.42 22.79
CA ARG A 548 9.94 15.39 21.61
C ARG A 548 9.66 14.13 20.83
N GLN A 549 9.27 14.28 19.58
CA GLN A 549 8.92 13.17 18.70
C GLN A 549 9.71 13.29 17.40
N SER A 550 10.45 12.24 17.05
CA SER A 550 11.25 12.20 15.82
C SER A 550 10.40 11.79 14.63
N SER A 551 10.66 12.33 13.45
CA SER A 551 9.93 12.00 12.21
C SER A 551 9.98 10.51 11.87
N ASN A 552 11.07 9.82 12.20
CA ASN A 552 11.26 8.38 11.97
C ASN A 552 10.44 7.47 12.90
N LYS A 553 9.69 8.05 13.86
CA LYS A 553 8.75 7.34 14.72
C LYS A 553 7.29 7.53 14.29
N SER A 554 7.07 8.13 13.12
CA SER A 554 5.73 8.38 12.60
C SER A 554 4.91 7.11 12.54
N SER A 555 3.70 7.14 13.10
CA SER A 555 2.71 6.06 13.03
C SER A 555 2.16 5.80 11.62
N VAL A 556 2.54 6.61 10.63
CA VAL A 556 2.07 6.56 9.24
C VAL A 556 3.03 5.74 8.37
N THR A 557 4.32 5.76 8.70
CA THR A 557 5.38 5.34 7.78
C THR A 557 6.10 4.06 8.18
N ILE A 558 6.75 3.43 7.21
CA ILE A 558 7.76 2.41 7.43
C ILE A 558 9.13 2.90 6.91
N PRO A 559 10.23 2.52 7.58
CA PRO A 559 11.58 2.92 7.16
C PRO A 559 11.97 2.25 5.84
N TYR A 560 12.97 2.81 5.15
CA TYR A 560 13.46 2.32 3.86
C TYR A 560 13.79 0.82 3.88
N GLU A 561 14.42 0.33 4.95
CA GLU A 561 14.75 -1.08 5.09
C GLU A 561 13.50 -1.96 5.11
N ARG A 562 12.36 -1.49 5.65
CA ARG A 562 11.11 -2.25 5.56
C ARG A 562 10.45 -2.18 4.19
N SER A 563 10.89 -1.33 3.28
CA SER A 563 10.38 -1.29 1.90
C SER A 563 11.28 -2.02 0.92
N PHE A 564 12.59 -2.05 1.16
CA PHE A 564 13.59 -2.44 0.14
C PHE A 564 14.72 -3.35 0.67
N ARG A 565 14.62 -3.86 1.91
CA ARG A 565 15.66 -4.73 2.46
C ARG A 565 15.56 -6.15 1.92
N LYS A 566 16.75 -6.68 1.61
CA LYS A 566 17.02 -8.09 1.36
C LYS A 566 16.69 -8.99 2.55
N VAL A 567 15.83 -9.97 2.35
CA VAL A 567 15.71 -11.13 3.25
C VAL A 567 16.95 -12.01 3.06
N GLY A 568 17.68 -12.33 4.14
CA GLY A 568 18.80 -13.30 4.13
C GLY A 568 20.24 -12.75 4.21
N THR A 569 20.46 -11.45 4.43
CA THR A 569 21.82 -10.87 4.57
C THR A 569 22.38 -10.90 6.00
N LYS A 570 23.72 -10.78 6.13
CA LYS A 570 24.46 -10.70 7.41
C LYS A 570 24.10 -9.46 8.27
N ASP A 571 23.29 -8.54 7.74
CA ASP A 571 22.86 -7.32 8.42
C ASP A 571 21.66 -7.53 9.33
N VAL A 572 21.16 -8.77 9.51
CA VAL A 572 20.14 -9.06 10.51
C VAL A 572 20.80 -8.95 11.88
N PRO A 573 20.42 -7.97 12.73
CA PRO A 573 21.01 -7.87 14.05
C PRO A 573 20.84 -9.20 14.78
N THR A 574 21.88 -9.66 15.47
CA THR A 574 21.79 -10.89 16.27
C THR A 574 20.88 -10.72 17.49
N ASP A 575 20.63 -9.47 17.88
CA ASP A 575 19.77 -9.09 18.99
C ASP A 575 18.27 -9.29 18.66
N GLU A 576 17.57 -9.98 19.56
CA GLU A 576 16.20 -10.44 19.39
C GLU A 576 15.19 -9.28 19.43
N GLN A 577 15.49 -8.20 20.17
CA GLN A 577 14.67 -6.98 20.21
C GLN A 577 14.80 -6.18 18.92
N ARG A 578 16.02 -5.91 18.45
CA ARG A 578 16.21 -5.33 17.11
C ARG A 578 15.59 -6.18 16.02
N ARG A 579 15.73 -7.52 16.04
CA ARG A 579 15.07 -8.41 15.05
C ARG A 579 13.55 -8.26 15.06
N ALA A 580 12.93 -7.99 16.21
CA ALA A 580 11.50 -7.72 16.28
C ALA A 580 11.12 -6.40 15.57
N GLU A 581 11.98 -5.37 15.66
CA GLU A 581 11.86 -4.12 14.88
C GLU A 581 12.07 -4.34 13.36
N PHE A 582 12.74 -5.42 12.97
CA PHE A 582 12.99 -5.81 11.57
C PHE A 582 12.00 -6.83 11.00
N ARG A 583 11.01 -7.29 11.78
CA ARG A 583 9.95 -8.16 11.26
C ARG A 583 9.20 -7.40 10.17
N PHE A 584 9.33 -7.86 8.94
CA PHE A 584 8.76 -7.19 7.77
C PHE A 584 7.23 -7.22 7.82
N CYS A 585 6.63 -6.05 7.94
CA CYS A 585 5.25 -5.80 7.57
C CYS A 585 5.27 -4.72 6.51
N GLY A 586 5.25 -5.11 5.24
CA GLY A 586 5.39 -4.18 4.12
C GLY A 586 4.22 -3.20 3.94
N CYS A 587 3.16 -3.30 4.76
CA CYS A 587 2.13 -2.28 4.79
C CYS A 587 2.61 -1.08 5.62
N GLY A 588 2.83 0.04 4.94
CA GLY A 588 2.95 1.36 5.52
C GLY A 588 3.44 2.37 4.50
N TRP A 589 3.16 3.65 4.70
CA TRP A 589 3.60 4.69 3.76
C TRP A 589 5.14 4.77 3.76
N PRO A 590 5.82 4.97 2.62
CA PRO A 590 7.27 5.12 2.64
C PRO A 590 7.71 6.36 3.43
N GLU A 591 8.64 6.20 4.37
CA GLU A 591 9.19 7.31 5.19
C GLU A 591 9.69 8.48 4.33
N HIS A 592 10.34 8.18 3.21
CA HIS A 592 10.88 9.20 2.30
C HIS A 592 9.83 10.09 1.62
N LEU A 593 8.54 9.74 1.75
CA LEU A 593 7.39 10.55 1.32
C LEU A 593 6.51 11.00 2.49
N LEU A 594 7.02 11.01 3.73
CA LEU A 594 6.28 11.53 4.88
C LEU A 594 5.79 12.95 4.63
N LEU A 595 6.68 13.81 4.12
CA LEU A 595 6.41 15.21 3.78
C LEU A 595 6.11 15.39 2.29
N PRO A 596 5.24 16.36 1.93
CA PRO A 596 5.13 16.82 0.55
C PRO A 596 6.44 17.40 0.00
N LYS A 597 6.65 17.37 -1.31
CA LYS A 597 7.85 17.92 -1.96
C LYS A 597 8.10 19.40 -1.62
N GLY A 598 7.08 20.25 -1.61
CA GLY A 598 7.24 21.70 -1.49
C GLY A 598 7.83 22.33 -2.76
N LYS A 599 8.44 23.53 -2.63
CA LYS A 599 8.97 24.33 -3.74
C LYS A 599 10.39 24.83 -3.47
N PRO A 600 11.23 25.10 -4.49
CA PRO A 600 12.55 25.71 -4.30
C PRO A 600 12.53 27.02 -3.52
N GLU A 601 11.57 27.89 -3.82
CA GLU A 601 11.33 29.15 -3.13
C GLU A 601 10.75 28.98 -1.72
N GLY A 602 10.30 27.77 -1.37
CA GLY A 602 9.57 27.44 -0.15
C GLY A 602 8.06 27.52 -0.34
N MET A 603 7.35 26.50 0.15
CA MET A 603 5.89 26.48 0.18
C MET A 603 5.41 26.47 1.63
N ALA A 604 4.44 27.34 1.94
CA ALA A 604 3.91 27.50 3.28
C ALA A 604 2.79 26.47 3.57
N PHE A 605 2.84 25.91 4.77
CA PHE A 605 1.87 24.97 5.31
C PHE A 605 1.48 25.38 6.72
N ASP A 606 0.26 25.04 7.12
CA ASP A 606 -0.13 25.03 8.52
C ASP A 606 0.18 23.65 9.09
N LEU A 607 1.12 23.57 10.03
CA LEU A 607 1.36 22.35 10.80
C LEU A 607 0.50 22.41 12.06
N PHE A 608 -0.35 21.40 12.24
CA PHE A 608 -1.33 21.31 13.30
C PHE A 608 -0.97 20.20 14.28
N VAL A 609 -1.15 20.48 15.58
CA VAL A 609 -1.10 19.48 16.65
C VAL A 609 -2.36 19.57 17.51
N MET A 610 -2.89 18.41 17.87
CA MET A 610 -3.95 18.24 18.87
C MET A 610 -3.51 17.22 19.91
N ILE A 611 -3.75 17.53 21.19
CA ILE A 611 -3.73 16.53 22.27
C ILE A 611 -5.18 16.20 22.62
N SER A 612 -5.69 15.06 22.17
CA SER A 612 -7.04 14.59 22.51
C SER A 612 -7.06 13.80 23.81
N ASP A 613 -8.21 13.80 24.49
CA ASP A 613 -8.44 13.00 25.70
C ASP A 613 -8.43 11.50 25.36
N TYR A 614 -7.48 10.77 25.92
CA TYR A 614 -7.29 9.34 25.66
C TYR A 614 -8.52 8.52 26.05
N THR A 615 -9.36 8.97 26.99
CA THR A 615 -10.59 8.22 27.37
C THR A 615 -11.56 8.03 26.20
N GLY A 616 -11.64 9.01 25.29
CA GLY A 616 -12.44 8.91 24.07
C GLY A 616 -11.73 8.17 22.92
N ASP A 617 -10.41 8.05 23.01
CA ASP A 617 -9.55 7.45 21.98
C ASP A 617 -9.25 5.96 22.25
N ALA A 618 -9.27 5.56 23.53
CA ALA A 618 -8.85 4.25 23.98
C ALA A 618 -9.68 3.11 23.36
N VAL A 619 -8.98 2.07 22.94
CA VAL A 619 -9.57 0.82 22.47
C VAL A 619 -9.22 -0.27 23.46
N GLN A 620 -10.26 -0.87 24.08
CA GLN A 620 -10.08 -1.95 25.04
C GLN A 620 -9.81 -3.27 24.30
N GLN A 621 -8.57 -3.74 24.35
CA GLN A 621 -8.16 -5.05 23.83
C GLN A 621 -7.06 -5.66 24.70
N THR A 622 -7.01 -6.99 24.78
CA THR A 622 -5.98 -7.72 25.53
C THR A 622 -4.68 -7.79 24.73
N ASN A 623 -3.63 -7.13 25.24
CA ASN A 623 -2.29 -7.21 24.65
C ASN A 623 -1.52 -8.39 25.24
N GLU A 624 -1.88 -9.60 24.84
CA GLU A 624 -1.17 -10.83 25.25
C GLU A 624 0.21 -10.96 24.59
N GLN A 625 0.43 -10.27 23.47
CA GLN A 625 1.71 -10.22 22.76
C GLN A 625 2.07 -8.78 22.35
N PRO A 626 3.38 -8.43 22.30
CA PRO A 626 3.84 -7.15 21.78
C PRO A 626 3.30 -6.88 20.37
N ASP A 627 3.06 -5.62 20.05
CA ASP A 627 2.68 -5.19 18.70
C ASP A 627 3.83 -5.47 17.73
N VAL A 628 3.73 -6.58 16.99
CA VAL A 628 4.63 -6.86 15.87
C VAL A 628 4.22 -5.90 14.75
N CYS A 629 5.14 -5.01 14.35
CA CYS A 629 4.90 -4.00 13.32
C CYS A 629 3.83 -2.93 13.64
N GLY A 630 3.79 -2.41 14.87
CA GLY A 630 2.83 -1.37 15.25
C GLY A 630 3.08 0.02 14.65
N ASP A 631 4.23 0.23 13.99
CA ASP A 631 4.73 1.56 13.64
C ASP A 631 4.00 2.23 12.46
N SER A 632 3.20 1.51 11.67
CA SER A 632 2.45 2.04 10.51
C SER A 632 0.93 1.97 10.69
N SER A 633 0.47 1.96 11.95
CA SER A 633 -0.91 1.70 12.29
C SER A 633 -1.93 2.71 11.77
N SER A 634 -1.52 3.92 11.37
CA SER A 634 -2.44 4.91 10.82
C SER A 634 -3.13 4.41 9.54
N PHE A 635 -2.39 3.78 8.63
CA PHE A 635 -2.94 3.24 7.36
C PHE A 635 -3.09 1.72 7.35
N CYS A 636 -2.44 1.01 8.28
CA CYS A 636 -2.39 -0.45 8.26
C CYS A 636 -2.99 -1.11 9.50
N GLY A 637 -3.52 -0.34 10.44
CA GLY A 637 -4.04 -0.85 11.71
C GLY A 637 -2.99 -1.65 12.49
N LEU A 638 -3.46 -2.59 13.30
CA LEU A 638 -2.59 -3.54 13.99
C LEU A 638 -2.91 -4.96 13.52
N LYS A 639 -1.88 -5.74 13.25
CA LYS A 639 -2.05 -7.14 12.84
C LYS A 639 -2.81 -7.93 13.91
N ASP A 640 -3.88 -8.61 13.50
CA ASP A 640 -4.75 -9.47 14.34
C ASP A 640 -5.32 -8.76 15.58
N LYS A 641 -5.46 -7.43 15.52
CA LYS A 641 -5.91 -6.56 16.61
C LYS A 641 -6.90 -5.52 16.11
N LEU A 642 -7.58 -4.85 17.04
CA LEU A 642 -8.43 -3.71 16.73
C LEU A 642 -7.56 -2.51 16.31
N TYR A 643 -8.11 -1.66 15.44
CA TYR A 643 -7.49 -0.40 15.07
C TYR A 643 -7.27 0.44 16.34
N PRO A 644 -6.06 0.96 16.61
CA PRO A 644 -5.66 1.42 17.96
C PRO A 644 -6.20 2.80 18.37
N ASP A 645 -7.30 3.26 17.76
CA ASP A 645 -7.92 4.56 18.02
C ASP A 645 -9.43 4.47 17.76
N ASN A 646 -10.25 4.66 18.80
CA ASN A 646 -11.71 4.56 18.72
C ASN A 646 -12.35 5.74 17.98
N ARG A 647 -11.61 6.82 17.72
CA ARG A 647 -12.09 7.94 16.90
C ARG A 647 -12.22 7.53 15.43
N SER A 648 -13.05 8.26 14.68
CA SER A 648 -13.10 8.13 13.23
C SER A 648 -11.71 8.40 12.63
N MET A 649 -11.31 7.61 11.64
CA MET A 649 -10.03 7.82 10.97
C MET A 649 -10.04 9.17 10.26
N GLY A 650 -9.03 9.99 10.51
CA GLY A 650 -8.96 11.39 10.08
C GLY A 650 -9.43 12.41 11.12
N PHE A 651 -9.81 12.00 12.33
CA PHE A 651 -10.16 12.91 13.41
C PHE A 651 -9.02 13.92 13.70
N PRO A 652 -9.30 15.24 13.78
CA PRO A 652 -10.62 15.88 13.78
C PRO A 652 -11.11 16.42 12.42
N PHE A 653 -10.38 16.16 11.33
CA PHE A 653 -10.62 16.76 10.01
C PHE A 653 -11.59 15.97 9.10
N ASP A 654 -11.96 14.75 9.49
CA ASP A 654 -12.88 13.91 8.72
C ASP A 654 -14.30 14.48 8.63
N ARG A 655 -14.69 15.36 9.56
CA ARG A 655 -16.00 16.05 9.56
C ARG A 655 -15.86 17.54 9.30
N ARG A 656 -16.98 18.16 8.95
CA ARG A 656 -17.06 19.62 8.87
C ARG A 656 -16.70 20.28 10.19
N LEU A 657 -15.91 21.35 10.09
CA LEU A 657 -15.51 22.18 11.22
C LEU A 657 -16.25 23.53 11.10
N PRO A 658 -16.98 23.98 12.14
CA PRO A 658 -17.77 25.22 12.09
C PRO A 658 -16.94 26.50 11.96
N GLU A 659 -15.68 26.46 12.38
CA GLU A 659 -14.76 27.58 12.36
C GLU A 659 -14.36 27.97 10.92
N LYS A 660 -13.95 29.22 10.72
CA LYS A 660 -13.62 29.74 9.37
C LYS A 660 -12.21 29.37 8.94
N THR A 661 -11.27 29.47 9.86
CA THR A 661 -9.85 29.21 9.65
C THR A 661 -9.32 28.22 10.68
N LEU A 662 -8.20 27.56 10.37
CA LEU A 662 -7.53 26.67 11.31
C LEU A 662 -7.07 27.41 12.58
N ASN A 663 -6.67 28.68 12.44
CA ASN A 663 -6.31 29.54 13.57
C ASN A 663 -7.51 29.79 14.50
N ASP A 664 -8.73 30.00 13.96
CA ASP A 664 -9.94 30.14 14.77
C ASP A 664 -10.23 28.88 15.58
N LEU A 665 -10.04 27.70 14.98
CA LEU A 665 -10.18 26.40 15.66
C LEU A 665 -9.17 26.25 16.80
N THR A 666 -7.89 26.52 16.54
CA THR A 666 -6.84 26.37 17.57
C THR A 666 -6.95 27.43 18.67
N ASN A 667 -7.51 28.61 18.39
CA ASN A 667 -7.78 29.62 19.43
C ASN A 667 -8.95 29.23 20.34
N LYS A 668 -9.90 28.45 19.83
CA LYS A 668 -11.05 27.98 20.60
C LYS A 668 -10.67 26.84 21.56
N PHE A 669 -9.75 25.96 21.15
CA PHE A 669 -9.38 24.77 21.92
C PHE A 669 -7.92 24.81 22.38
N PRO A 670 -7.65 25.01 23.69
CA PRO A 670 -6.28 25.18 24.19
C PRO A 670 -5.39 23.92 24.06
N ASN A 671 -6.00 22.75 23.89
CA ASN A 671 -5.30 21.49 23.64
C ASN A 671 -4.88 21.33 22.16
N MET A 672 -5.12 22.34 21.32
CA MET A 672 -4.69 22.40 19.93
C MET A 672 -3.71 23.56 19.73
N SER A 673 -2.82 23.42 18.74
CA SER A 673 -1.95 24.51 18.30
C SER A 673 -1.64 24.34 16.81
N MET A 674 -1.35 25.44 16.14
CA MET A 674 -0.83 25.44 14.78
C MET A 674 0.38 26.37 14.68
N ILE A 675 1.28 26.03 13.77
CA ILE A 675 2.40 26.88 13.38
C ILE A 675 2.55 26.94 11.88
N ASP A 676 3.05 28.07 11.39
CA ASP A 676 3.45 28.21 10.01
C ASP A 676 4.78 27.48 9.80
N VAL A 677 4.80 26.54 8.87
CA VAL A 677 6.03 25.87 8.42
C VAL A 677 6.27 26.12 6.94
N VAL A 678 7.54 26.15 6.56
CA VAL A 678 7.94 26.26 5.15
C VAL A 678 8.67 24.99 4.75
N ILE A 679 8.18 24.31 3.71
CA ILE A 679 8.90 23.19 3.07
C ILE A 679 9.65 23.73 1.86
N ARG A 680 10.98 23.63 1.87
CA ARG A 680 11.85 24.00 0.74
C ARG A 680 12.39 22.74 0.07
N TYR A 681 12.14 22.63 -1.23
CA TYR A 681 12.74 21.60 -2.08
C TYR A 681 14.12 22.06 -2.55
N ASN A 682 15.15 21.36 -2.10
CA ASN A 682 16.50 21.56 -2.61
C ASN A 682 16.68 20.66 -3.83
N ASP A 683 16.88 21.28 -5.00
CA ASP A 683 17.09 20.55 -6.26
C ASP A 683 18.52 19.98 -6.35
N VAL A 684 18.79 19.05 -5.43
CA VAL A 684 20.02 18.27 -5.33
C VAL A 684 19.65 16.80 -5.29
N ILE A 685 20.54 15.99 -5.85
CA ILE A 685 20.46 14.53 -5.77
C ILE A 685 21.57 14.08 -4.83
N VAL A 686 21.22 13.33 -3.79
CA VAL A 686 22.15 12.82 -2.78
C VAL A 686 22.17 11.30 -2.85
N ASP A 687 23.34 10.67 -2.77
CA ASP A 687 23.42 9.22 -2.63
C ASP A 687 23.05 8.82 -1.20
N ARG A 688 22.18 7.82 -1.06
CA ARG A 688 21.82 7.26 0.25
C ARG A 688 23.08 6.78 0.96
N LYS A 689 23.28 7.24 2.19
CA LYS A 689 24.40 6.77 3.02
C LYS A 689 24.12 5.33 3.46
N ALA A 690 25.09 4.44 3.23
CA ALA A 690 25.05 3.04 3.63
C ALA A 690 24.97 2.86 5.15
#